data_AF-A0A9N7VG90-F1
#
_entry.id   AF-A0A9N7VG90-F1
#
_cell.length_a   1.000
_cell.length_b   1.000
_cell.length_c   1.000
_cell.angle_alpha   90.00
_cell.angle_beta   90.00
_cell.angle_gamma   90.00
#
_symmetry.space_group_name_H-M   'P 1'
#
loop_
_entity.id
_entity.type
_entity.pdbx_description
1 polymer ?
#
loop_
_entity_poly.entity_id
_entity_poly.type
_entity_poly.pdbx_seq_one_letter_code
_entity_poly.pdbx_strand_id
1 'polypeptide(L)'
;IATQIAVLIAKVARLDCPRQWPELIPILLESVKGQDGLQQHRALLTFYHVTKTLASKRLAQDRRLFQDLASGIYSFACSLWSHHTDCFLQQIYARDEAAALGSLERTLLSLKVLRKLTVHGFQEPQQNMEVMGFLNAVFERLKQFLECCRQVGPDSTCREKLEKTIILYTKVLLDFLEYHPCPFIPLIQRSLEFAVSYVFTPAGEGVTFERFIVQCMNLIKLIVKNDSYKPAKNIEESKPESLEAHKIKTAFFTHPTLTEIGRRLVSHYFLLTEEELAMWEEDPESFAVEETGGDSWKYSLRPSTEVLFLDLFHTYSQTMTPVLLEMVQNLQGPTNAEDSVQLLMKDAVYNAVGLAAYDLFDNVDFDQWFKNQLLGELQVNHHRYKLIRRRVIWLIGQWISVKFKSDLRPLLYEVILSLMQDPDLVVRIETATTLKLNILCIQSSYFILNSGPPVDDFEFRTEQFLPYLESIFGLLFQLLQQVTECDTKMQVLHVISCVIERVNIQIRPYVGCLVQYLPLLWKQSEEHNMLRCAILTTLVHLVQGLGAESKNLYPFLLPVIQLSTDVSQPPHVYLLEDGLELWLVTLENSPAVTPELLRIFQNMSALFELSSENLRTCFQIVNAYLYLSATDFLQNYAESLCRSFCDLLKDITNEGQVQVLKVVEIALKVSPILGAHMFQPLLPAVFRGIVAGERYPVVMSTYLGIMGRVLLQNSSFFSSLLTQIASECSQEMGQLLGTVIEMWVDRMDNITQPERRKLSSLALLSLLPSDNSVIQDKFCGIINISVEALHDVMTEDTETSTYKDCMLMSHFEEPKLSDDEEPPTEQDKRKKLLALEDPVHSVSLQQFVYEKLKAQQALMGDQGFGVLMETVDTELVRQLQEFLQGL
;
A
#
# COMPACT_ATOMS: atom_id res chain seq x y z
N ILE A 1 -30.01 -0.14 31.48
CA ILE A 1 -30.24 -1.50 32.03
C ILE A 1 -30.83 -2.44 30.99
N ALA A 2 -32.08 -2.23 30.52
CA ALA A 2 -32.74 -3.15 29.58
C ALA A 2 -31.92 -3.53 28.33
N THR A 3 -31.28 -2.55 27.67
CA THR A 3 -30.40 -2.80 26.51
C THR A 3 -29.23 -3.72 26.86
N GLN A 4 -28.63 -3.56 28.05
CA GLN A 4 -27.52 -4.40 28.49
C GLN A 4 -27.96 -5.84 28.76
N ILE A 5 -29.14 -6.02 29.36
CA ILE A 5 -29.74 -7.35 29.57
C ILE A 5 -30.07 -8.00 28.22
N ALA A 6 -30.65 -7.27 27.27
CA ALA A 6 -30.92 -7.76 25.92
C ALA A 6 -29.64 -8.21 25.19
N VAL A 7 -28.55 -7.44 25.31
CA VAL A 7 -27.24 -7.81 24.76
C VAL A 7 -26.66 -9.05 25.45
N LEU A 8 -26.80 -9.15 26.77
CA LEU A 8 -26.35 -10.33 27.52
C LEU A 8 -27.09 -11.59 27.08
N ILE A 9 -28.43 -11.52 27.00
CA ILE A 9 -29.27 -12.62 26.50
C ILE A 9 -28.85 -13.00 25.07
N ALA A 10 -28.59 -12.02 24.21
CA ALA A 10 -28.13 -12.29 22.85
C ALA A 10 -26.74 -12.95 22.78
N LYS A 11 -25.82 -12.62 23.69
CA LYS A 11 -24.52 -13.30 23.82
C LYS A 11 -24.70 -14.75 24.24
N VAL A 12 -25.58 -15.04 25.20
CA VAL A 12 -25.92 -16.42 25.60
C VAL A 12 -26.58 -17.16 24.43
N ALA A 13 -27.56 -16.53 23.77
CA ALA A 13 -28.23 -17.09 22.59
C ALA A 13 -27.26 -17.42 21.44
N ARG A 14 -26.16 -16.68 21.29
CA ARG A 14 -25.14 -16.98 20.28
C ARG A 14 -24.56 -18.39 20.47
N LEU A 15 -24.37 -18.82 21.70
CA LEU A 15 -23.79 -20.11 22.03
C LEU A 15 -24.89 -21.19 22.08
N ASP A 16 -26.02 -20.86 22.69
CA ASP A 16 -26.98 -21.85 23.14
C ASP A 16 -28.19 -22.00 22.21
N CYS A 17 -28.52 -20.99 21.40
CA CYS A 17 -29.68 -21.01 20.50
C CYS A 17 -29.31 -21.55 19.10
N PRO A 18 -30.12 -22.46 18.51
CA PRO A 18 -31.37 -23.03 19.03
C PRO A 18 -31.22 -24.34 19.84
N ARG A 19 -30.01 -24.90 19.95
CA ARG A 19 -29.83 -26.29 20.45
C ARG A 19 -30.05 -26.47 21.95
N GLN A 20 -29.37 -25.65 22.76
CA GLN A 20 -29.40 -25.72 24.22
C GLN A 20 -30.48 -24.82 24.83
N TRP A 21 -30.92 -23.79 24.09
CA TRP A 21 -32.00 -22.89 24.50
C TRP A 21 -33.07 -22.73 23.40
N PRO A 22 -33.84 -23.79 23.10
CA PRO A 22 -34.86 -23.77 22.04
C PRO A 22 -36.07 -22.87 22.37
N GLU A 23 -36.38 -22.68 23.66
CA GLU A 23 -37.55 -21.92 24.12
C GLU A 23 -37.40 -20.40 24.00
N LEU A 24 -36.17 -19.88 23.83
CA LEU A 24 -35.90 -18.44 23.84
C LEU A 24 -36.72 -17.67 22.80
N ILE A 25 -36.74 -18.14 21.55
CA ILE A 25 -37.47 -17.47 20.47
C ILE A 25 -38.99 -17.54 20.73
N PRO A 26 -39.62 -18.70 20.99
CA PRO A 26 -41.03 -18.78 21.37
C PRO A 26 -41.43 -17.81 22.50
N ILE A 27 -40.68 -17.78 23.60
CA ILE A 27 -40.96 -16.90 24.75
C ILE A 27 -40.91 -15.43 24.35
N LEU A 28 -39.93 -15.04 23.53
CA LEU A 28 -39.83 -13.67 23.03
C LEU A 28 -41.02 -13.33 22.13
N LEU A 29 -41.42 -14.22 21.22
CA LEU A 29 -42.57 -13.99 20.34
C LEU A 29 -43.89 -13.85 21.12
N GLU A 30 -44.10 -14.66 22.16
CA GLU A 30 -45.27 -14.54 23.04
C GLU A 30 -45.25 -13.23 23.82
N SER A 31 -44.11 -12.86 24.39
CA SER A 31 -43.96 -11.60 25.14
C SER A 31 -44.20 -10.36 24.28
N VAL A 32 -43.88 -10.45 22.98
CA VAL A 32 -44.17 -9.38 22.00
C VAL A 32 -45.66 -9.27 21.67
N LYS A 33 -46.45 -10.33 21.84
CA LYS A 33 -47.93 -10.30 21.65
C LYS A 33 -48.68 -9.73 22.86
N GLY A 34 -48.01 -9.50 23.98
CA GLY A 34 -48.62 -8.95 25.20
C GLY A 34 -49.24 -7.57 24.99
N GLN A 35 -50.22 -7.22 25.83
CA GLN A 35 -50.91 -5.92 25.77
C GLN A 35 -50.18 -4.80 26.53
N ASP A 36 -49.23 -5.13 27.41
CA ASP A 36 -48.42 -4.13 28.09
C ASP A 36 -47.38 -3.53 27.14
N GLY A 37 -47.51 -2.22 26.89
CA GLY A 37 -46.66 -1.48 25.97
C GLY A 37 -45.18 -1.47 26.38
N LEU A 38 -44.85 -1.55 27.68
CA LEU A 38 -43.47 -1.61 28.15
C LEU A 38 -42.88 -3.00 27.97
N GLN A 39 -43.58 -4.05 28.42
CA GLN A 39 -43.19 -5.44 28.21
C GLN A 39 -42.96 -5.75 26.72
N GLN A 40 -43.90 -5.36 25.86
CA GLN A 40 -43.79 -5.54 24.41
C GLN A 40 -42.54 -4.87 23.83
N HIS A 41 -42.27 -3.62 24.22
CA HIS A 41 -41.08 -2.89 23.77
C HIS A 41 -39.78 -3.58 24.24
N ARG A 42 -39.72 -4.03 25.50
CA ARG A 42 -38.54 -4.72 26.05
C ARG A 42 -38.32 -6.08 25.38
N ALA A 43 -39.38 -6.83 25.11
CA ALA A 43 -39.31 -8.10 24.40
C ALA A 43 -38.82 -7.90 22.94
N LEU A 44 -39.34 -6.89 22.23
CA LEU A 44 -38.86 -6.52 20.89
C LEU A 44 -37.39 -6.12 20.86
N LEU A 45 -36.94 -5.36 21.85
CA LEU A 45 -35.53 -4.97 21.98
C LEU A 45 -34.62 -6.20 22.14
N THR A 46 -35.00 -7.12 23.04
CA THR A 46 -34.26 -8.38 23.22
C THR A 46 -34.29 -9.24 21.97
N PHE A 47 -35.45 -9.36 21.33
CA PHE A 47 -35.61 -10.11 20.08
C PHE A 47 -34.70 -9.56 18.98
N TYR A 48 -34.66 -8.24 18.79
CA TYR A 48 -33.70 -7.61 17.87
C TYR A 48 -32.25 -7.98 18.18
N HIS A 49 -31.81 -7.88 19.42
CA HIS A 49 -30.42 -8.20 19.79
C HIS A 49 -30.08 -9.68 19.55
N VAL A 50 -31.02 -10.58 19.86
CA VAL A 50 -30.88 -12.03 19.57
C VAL A 50 -30.80 -12.26 18.06
N THR A 51 -31.76 -11.76 17.27
CA THR A 51 -31.74 -11.91 15.80
C THR A 51 -30.46 -11.34 15.19
N LYS A 52 -30.02 -10.15 15.60
CA LYS A 52 -28.77 -9.52 15.14
C LYS A 52 -27.56 -10.43 15.40
N THR A 53 -27.51 -11.07 16.57
CA THR A 53 -26.37 -11.87 16.99
C THR A 53 -26.35 -13.24 16.32
N LEU A 54 -27.52 -13.84 16.08
CA LEU A 54 -27.64 -15.08 15.32
C LEU A 54 -27.31 -14.85 13.83
N ALA A 55 -27.78 -13.74 13.25
CA ALA A 55 -27.50 -13.38 11.85
C ALA A 55 -26.00 -13.14 11.56
N SER A 56 -25.18 -12.83 12.57
CA SER A 56 -23.75 -12.57 12.37
C SER A 56 -22.88 -13.83 12.38
N LYS A 57 -23.45 -15.02 12.62
CA LYS A 57 -22.70 -16.28 12.55
C LYS A 57 -22.34 -16.59 11.09
N ARG A 58 -21.06 -16.87 10.83
CA ARG A 58 -20.54 -17.02 9.45
C ARG A 58 -20.39 -18.47 9.00
N LEU A 59 -20.42 -19.46 9.89
CA LEU A 59 -20.30 -20.87 9.56
C LEU A 59 -21.53 -21.38 8.81
N ALA A 60 -21.33 -22.29 7.85
CA ALA A 60 -22.40 -22.78 6.98
C ALA A 60 -23.56 -23.43 7.76
N GLN A 61 -23.25 -24.23 8.79
CA GLN A 61 -24.27 -24.87 9.63
C GLN A 61 -25.11 -23.85 10.41
N ASP A 62 -24.46 -22.83 10.98
CA ASP A 62 -25.16 -21.76 11.70
C ASP A 62 -26.03 -20.90 10.77
N ARG A 63 -25.57 -20.63 9.53
CA ARG A 63 -26.37 -19.90 8.53
C ARG A 63 -27.65 -20.66 8.20
N ARG A 64 -27.58 -21.99 8.02
CA ARG A 64 -28.76 -22.84 7.80
C ARG A 64 -29.75 -22.76 8.96
N LEU A 65 -29.25 -22.86 10.20
CA LEU A 65 -30.11 -22.72 11.39
C LEU A 65 -30.79 -21.35 11.46
N PHE A 66 -30.09 -20.28 11.06
CA PHE A 66 -30.69 -18.95 11.00
C PHE A 66 -31.72 -18.83 9.86
N GLN A 67 -31.51 -19.51 8.74
CA GLN A 67 -32.48 -19.55 7.62
C GLN A 67 -33.76 -20.29 8.01
N ASP A 68 -33.64 -21.42 8.72
CA ASP A 68 -34.78 -22.17 9.25
C ASP A 68 -35.58 -21.32 10.24
N LEU A 69 -34.85 -20.66 11.17
CA LEU A 69 -35.44 -19.73 12.12
C LEU A 69 -36.16 -18.58 11.41
N ALA A 70 -35.52 -17.94 10.43
CA ALA A 70 -36.09 -16.82 9.69
C ALA A 70 -37.37 -17.22 8.98
N SER A 71 -37.38 -18.38 8.32
CA SER A 71 -38.55 -18.92 7.62
C SER A 71 -39.74 -19.14 8.56
N GLY A 72 -39.49 -19.55 9.82
CA GLY A 72 -40.55 -19.76 10.81
C GLY A 72 -41.12 -18.49 11.45
N ILE A 73 -40.40 -17.36 11.42
CA ILE A 73 -40.78 -16.13 12.15
C ILE A 73 -41.03 -14.91 11.25
N TYR A 74 -40.74 -14.99 9.95
CA TYR A 74 -40.78 -13.84 9.04
C TYR A 74 -42.18 -13.21 8.95
N SER A 75 -43.21 -14.02 8.69
CA SER A 75 -44.61 -13.58 8.55
C SER A 75 -45.11 -12.85 9.79
N PHE A 76 -44.76 -13.37 10.97
CA PHE A 76 -45.07 -12.74 12.25
C PHE A 76 -44.34 -11.40 12.40
N ALA A 77 -43.04 -11.34 12.11
CA ALA A 77 -42.28 -10.09 12.19
C ALA A 77 -42.82 -9.03 11.22
N CYS A 78 -43.25 -9.43 10.02
CA CYS A 78 -43.83 -8.54 9.01
C CYS A 78 -45.19 -7.99 9.45
N SER A 79 -46.05 -8.85 10.00
CA SER A 79 -47.36 -8.45 10.55
C SER A 79 -47.22 -7.49 11.72
N LEU A 80 -46.26 -7.76 12.61
CA LEU A 80 -45.96 -6.93 13.77
C LEU A 80 -45.47 -5.54 13.36
N TRP A 81 -44.53 -5.49 12.41
CA TRP A 81 -44.05 -4.23 11.86
C TRP A 81 -45.18 -3.43 11.21
N SER A 82 -46.02 -4.07 10.39
CA SER A 82 -47.15 -3.43 9.73
C SER A 82 -48.12 -2.82 10.75
N HIS A 83 -48.50 -3.59 11.77
CA HIS A 83 -49.38 -3.13 12.83
C HIS A 83 -48.85 -1.90 13.57
N HIS A 84 -47.59 -1.93 14.02
CA HIS A 84 -46.99 -0.79 14.73
C HIS A 84 -46.81 0.43 13.83
N THR A 85 -46.50 0.21 12.54
CA THR A 85 -46.39 1.27 11.54
C THR A 85 -47.74 1.95 11.35
N ASP A 86 -48.83 1.18 11.20
CA ASP A 86 -50.18 1.74 11.04
C ASP A 86 -50.65 2.47 12.30
N CYS A 87 -50.39 1.94 13.49
CA CYS A 87 -50.69 2.64 14.75
C CYS A 87 -49.94 3.97 14.86
N PHE A 88 -48.66 4.00 14.50
CA PHE A 88 -47.88 5.25 14.47
C PHE A 88 -48.50 6.27 13.52
N LEU A 89 -48.80 5.87 12.28
CA LEU A 89 -49.38 6.76 11.28
C LEU A 89 -50.74 7.32 11.76
N GLN A 90 -51.62 6.48 12.31
CA GLN A 90 -52.90 6.95 12.85
C GLN A 90 -52.73 7.96 13.98
N GLN A 91 -51.80 7.70 14.92
CA GLN A 91 -51.56 8.57 16.08
C GLN A 91 -50.92 9.90 15.70
N ILE A 92 -50.00 9.91 14.73
CA ILE A 92 -49.36 11.14 14.28
C ILE A 92 -50.34 12.03 13.50
N TYR A 93 -51.21 11.46 12.66
CA TYR A 93 -52.29 12.22 12.01
C TYR A 93 -53.33 12.74 13.01
N ALA A 94 -53.56 12.00 14.11
CA ALA A 94 -54.41 12.44 15.22
C ALA A 94 -53.75 13.48 16.15
N ARG A 95 -52.49 13.86 15.90
CA ARG A 95 -51.68 14.79 16.70
C ARG A 95 -51.45 14.34 18.15
N ASP A 96 -51.44 13.04 18.41
CA ASP A 96 -51.05 12.46 19.69
C ASP A 96 -49.56 12.06 19.65
N GLU A 97 -48.67 13.03 19.87
CA GLU A 97 -47.22 12.82 19.78
C GLU A 97 -46.69 11.81 20.81
N ALA A 98 -47.28 11.78 22.01
CA ALA A 98 -46.81 10.88 23.08
C ALA A 98 -47.11 9.42 22.76
N ALA A 99 -48.30 9.11 22.27
CA ALA A 99 -48.65 7.77 21.82
C ALA A 99 -47.87 7.39 20.54
N ALA A 100 -47.75 8.32 19.60
CA ALA A 100 -47.02 8.13 18.35
C ALA A 100 -45.56 7.74 18.60
N LEU A 101 -44.88 8.40 19.55
CA LEU A 101 -43.49 8.09 19.89
C LEU A 101 -43.32 6.62 20.33
N GLY A 102 -44.22 6.10 21.17
CA GLY A 102 -44.18 4.70 21.60
C GLY A 102 -44.37 3.72 20.44
N SER A 103 -45.29 4.00 19.52
CA SER A 103 -45.52 3.18 18.32
C SER A 103 -44.36 3.26 17.33
N LEU A 104 -43.73 4.42 17.20
CA LEU A 104 -42.56 4.64 16.36
C LEU A 104 -41.34 3.84 16.85
N GLU A 105 -41.10 3.80 18.17
CA GLU A 105 -40.01 2.99 18.73
C GLU A 105 -40.20 1.48 18.46
N ARG A 106 -41.44 0.99 18.56
CA ARG A 106 -41.77 -0.42 18.22
C ARG A 106 -41.65 -0.69 16.72
N THR A 107 -42.05 0.27 15.89
CA THR A 107 -41.83 0.22 14.43
C THR A 107 -40.36 0.12 14.10
N LEU A 108 -39.52 0.95 14.74
CA LEU A 108 -38.08 0.93 14.54
C LEU A 108 -37.46 -0.43 14.94
N LEU A 109 -37.83 -0.99 16.09
CA LEU A 109 -37.30 -2.29 16.54
C LEU A 109 -37.74 -3.46 15.65
N SER A 110 -39.02 -3.52 15.28
CA SER A 110 -39.54 -4.54 14.37
C SER A 110 -38.90 -4.44 12.97
N LEU A 111 -38.69 -3.23 12.46
CA LEU A 111 -37.97 -3.01 11.20
C LEU A 111 -36.50 -3.46 11.28
N LYS A 112 -35.82 -3.26 12.42
CA LYS A 112 -34.45 -3.76 12.63
C LYS A 112 -34.36 -5.29 12.58
N VAL A 113 -35.37 -5.98 13.13
CA VAL A 113 -35.49 -7.45 13.04
C VAL A 113 -35.70 -7.85 11.58
N LEU A 114 -36.70 -7.27 10.92
CA LEU A 114 -37.02 -7.59 9.52
C LEU A 114 -35.85 -7.34 8.58
N ARG A 115 -35.09 -6.27 8.76
CA ARG A 115 -33.86 -6.02 8.00
C ARG A 115 -32.91 -7.22 8.08
N LYS A 116 -32.64 -7.75 9.28
CA LYS A 116 -31.72 -8.87 9.47
C LYS A 116 -32.26 -10.19 8.91
N LEU A 117 -33.55 -10.44 9.07
CA LEU A 117 -34.20 -11.62 8.48
C LEU A 117 -34.22 -11.56 6.95
N THR A 118 -34.53 -10.40 6.38
CA THR A 118 -34.60 -10.20 4.93
C THR A 118 -33.23 -10.39 4.26
N VAL A 119 -32.18 -9.82 4.86
CA VAL A 119 -30.83 -9.83 4.26
C VAL A 119 -30.09 -11.15 4.50
N HIS A 120 -30.27 -11.80 5.65
CA HIS A 120 -29.46 -12.99 6.01
C HIS A 120 -30.28 -14.27 6.21
N GLY A 121 -31.61 -14.19 6.21
CA GLY A 121 -32.51 -15.29 6.56
C GLY A 121 -32.95 -16.18 5.40
N PHE A 122 -32.62 -15.83 4.16
CA PHE A 122 -33.01 -16.59 2.98
C PHE A 122 -31.84 -16.78 2.02
N GLN A 123 -31.74 -17.97 1.44
CA GLN A 123 -30.74 -18.27 0.41
C GLN A 123 -31.17 -17.69 -0.94
N GLU A 124 -32.45 -17.81 -1.29
CA GLU A 124 -33.06 -17.30 -2.52
C GLU A 124 -34.26 -16.38 -2.17
N PRO A 125 -34.01 -15.16 -1.68
CA PRO A 125 -35.06 -14.28 -1.18
C PRO A 125 -36.12 -13.92 -2.23
N GLN A 126 -35.77 -13.91 -3.52
CA GLN A 126 -36.67 -13.63 -4.63
C GLN A 126 -37.81 -14.66 -4.77
N GLN A 127 -37.63 -15.89 -4.29
CA GLN A 127 -38.67 -16.91 -4.33
C GLN A 127 -39.72 -16.74 -3.21
N ASN A 128 -39.40 -15.94 -2.18
CA ASN A 128 -40.30 -15.70 -1.07
C ASN A 128 -41.17 -14.46 -1.32
N MET A 129 -42.47 -14.68 -1.56
CA MET A 129 -43.42 -13.60 -1.84
C MET A 129 -43.57 -12.61 -0.69
N GLU A 130 -43.45 -13.04 0.56
CA GLU A 130 -43.54 -12.13 1.72
C GLU A 130 -42.34 -11.21 1.80
N VAL A 131 -41.15 -11.70 1.47
CA VAL A 131 -39.91 -10.89 1.42
C VAL A 131 -40.03 -9.82 0.35
N MET A 132 -40.43 -10.20 -0.87
CA MET A 132 -40.61 -9.25 -1.97
C MET A 132 -41.79 -8.30 -1.71
N GLY A 133 -42.86 -8.76 -1.07
CA GLY A 133 -43.99 -7.94 -0.63
C GLY A 133 -43.58 -6.89 0.41
N PHE A 134 -42.78 -7.29 1.41
CA PHE A 134 -42.21 -6.39 2.40
C PHE A 134 -41.33 -5.31 1.75
N LEU A 135 -40.40 -5.70 0.87
CA LEU A 135 -39.53 -4.76 0.16
C LEU A 135 -40.31 -3.74 -0.68
N ASN A 136 -41.41 -4.17 -1.31
CA ASN A 136 -42.32 -3.26 -2.01
C ASN A 136 -43.06 -2.31 -1.05
N ALA A 137 -43.56 -2.83 0.07
CA ALA A 137 -44.24 -2.04 1.09
C ALA A 137 -43.30 -0.98 1.71
N VAL A 138 -42.00 -1.25 1.83
CA VAL A 138 -41.00 -0.28 2.32
C VAL A 138 -41.05 1.02 1.52
N PHE A 139 -41.22 0.99 0.19
CA PHE A 139 -41.33 2.22 -0.62
C PHE A 139 -42.58 3.03 -0.30
N GLU A 140 -43.72 2.38 -0.06
CA GLU A 140 -44.97 3.06 0.32
C GLU A 140 -44.86 3.68 1.70
N ARG A 141 -44.30 2.94 2.66
CA ARG A 141 -44.10 3.43 4.03
C ARG A 141 -43.08 4.56 4.07
N LEU A 142 -42.03 4.51 3.27
CA LEU A 142 -41.07 5.60 3.12
C LEU A 142 -41.76 6.90 2.69
N LYS A 143 -42.62 6.86 1.67
CA LYS A 143 -43.38 8.04 1.23
C LYS A 143 -44.26 8.61 2.35
N GLN A 144 -44.97 7.74 3.08
CA GLN A 144 -45.81 8.15 4.22
C GLN A 144 -44.99 8.79 5.33
N PHE A 145 -43.83 8.21 5.68
CA PHE A 145 -42.97 8.71 6.75
C PHE A 145 -42.30 10.04 6.39
N LEU A 146 -41.91 10.22 5.13
CA LEU A 146 -41.39 11.50 4.64
C LEU A 146 -42.46 12.60 4.72
N GLU A 147 -43.73 12.29 4.43
CA GLU A 147 -44.81 13.27 4.58
C GLU A 147 -45.04 13.67 6.05
N CYS A 148 -44.86 12.73 6.99
CA CYS A 148 -44.91 13.03 8.42
C CYS A 148 -43.85 14.07 8.84
N CYS A 149 -42.73 14.18 8.13
CA CYS A 149 -41.72 15.22 8.38
C CYS A 149 -42.29 16.64 8.21
N ARG A 150 -43.34 16.85 7.42
CA ARG A 150 -43.98 18.18 7.32
C ARG A 150 -44.82 18.53 8.54
N GLN A 151 -45.31 17.52 9.27
CA GLN A 151 -46.23 17.68 10.39
C GLN A 151 -45.52 17.76 11.73
N VAL A 152 -44.33 17.16 11.83
CA VAL A 152 -43.51 17.13 13.04
C VAL A 152 -42.48 18.26 12.99
N GLY A 153 -42.60 19.21 13.92
CA GLY A 153 -41.67 20.33 14.05
C GLY A 153 -40.23 19.89 14.33
N PRO A 154 -39.23 20.73 14.00
CA PRO A 154 -37.81 20.38 14.11
C PRO A 154 -37.36 20.05 15.54
N ASP A 155 -37.95 20.69 16.55
CA ASP A 155 -37.59 20.50 17.97
C ASP A 155 -38.28 19.30 18.65
N SER A 156 -39.14 18.55 17.95
CA SER A 156 -39.86 17.43 18.55
C SER A 156 -38.95 16.21 18.69
N THR A 157 -38.96 15.57 19.87
CA THR A 157 -38.27 14.29 20.09
C THR A 157 -38.78 13.17 19.15
N CYS A 158 -39.99 13.32 18.62
CA CYS A 158 -40.54 12.45 17.59
C CYS A 158 -39.76 12.58 16.26
N ARG A 159 -39.25 13.77 15.94
CA ARG A 159 -38.53 14.06 14.68
C ARG A 159 -37.26 13.22 14.55
N GLU A 160 -36.42 13.21 15.57
CA GLU A 160 -35.16 12.46 15.55
C GLU A 160 -35.41 10.94 15.34
N LYS A 161 -36.44 10.40 15.98
CA LYS A 161 -36.82 8.98 15.85
C LYS A 161 -37.45 8.69 14.49
N LEU A 162 -38.20 9.63 13.94
CA LEU A 162 -38.82 9.54 12.62
C LEU A 162 -37.73 9.46 11.55
N GLU A 163 -36.77 10.39 11.58
CA GLU A 163 -35.62 10.41 10.68
C GLU A 163 -34.80 9.12 10.81
N LYS A 164 -34.50 8.66 12.03
CA LYS A 164 -33.82 7.37 12.25
C LYS A 164 -34.57 6.18 11.63
N THR A 165 -35.90 6.22 11.60
CA THR A 165 -36.73 5.17 11.00
C THR A 165 -36.71 5.24 9.47
N ILE A 166 -36.80 6.44 8.90
CA ILE A 166 -36.62 6.68 7.45
C ILE A 166 -35.25 6.17 6.98
N ILE A 167 -34.19 6.51 7.71
CA ILE A 167 -32.82 6.04 7.45
C ILE A 167 -32.68 4.52 7.58
N LEU A 168 -33.51 3.88 8.40
CA LEU A 168 -33.50 2.42 8.52
C LEU A 168 -34.20 1.76 7.34
N TYR A 169 -35.30 2.32 6.84
CA TYR A 169 -36.00 1.80 5.66
C TYR A 169 -35.11 1.80 4.41
N THR A 170 -34.44 2.91 4.13
CA THR A 170 -33.43 3.00 3.06
C THR A 170 -32.28 2.01 3.28
N LYS A 171 -31.82 1.80 4.53
CA LYS A 171 -30.84 0.75 4.86
C LYS A 171 -31.32 -0.67 4.59
N VAL A 172 -32.63 -0.94 4.66
CA VAL A 172 -33.16 -2.25 4.24
C VAL A 172 -32.88 -2.46 2.75
N LEU A 173 -33.18 -1.46 1.93
CA LEU A 173 -32.97 -1.53 0.48
C LEU A 173 -31.49 -1.61 0.12
N LEU A 174 -30.65 -0.76 0.74
CA LEU A 174 -29.19 -0.75 0.51
C LEU A 174 -28.53 -2.08 0.89
N ASP A 175 -28.79 -2.59 2.09
CA ASP A 175 -28.23 -3.88 2.51
C ASP A 175 -28.74 -5.02 1.62
N PHE A 176 -30.01 -4.99 1.21
CA PHE A 176 -30.55 -6.04 0.33
C PHE A 176 -29.90 -6.01 -1.05
N LEU A 177 -29.70 -4.81 -1.63
CA LEU A 177 -28.99 -4.64 -2.89
C LEU A 177 -27.52 -5.12 -2.80
N GLU A 178 -26.82 -4.78 -1.72
CA GLU A 178 -25.42 -5.14 -1.52
C GLU A 178 -25.23 -6.66 -1.37
N TYR A 179 -26.09 -7.33 -0.60
CA TYR A 179 -25.98 -8.78 -0.36
C TYR A 179 -26.64 -9.64 -1.45
N HIS A 180 -27.68 -9.12 -2.10
CA HIS A 180 -28.52 -9.86 -3.05
C HIS A 180 -28.78 -9.04 -4.34
N PRO A 181 -27.74 -8.76 -5.14
CA PRO A 181 -27.88 -7.91 -6.33
C PRO A 181 -28.84 -8.51 -7.38
N CYS A 182 -28.76 -9.81 -7.69
CA CYS A 182 -29.68 -10.41 -8.67
C CYS A 182 -31.14 -10.43 -8.17
N PRO A 183 -31.44 -10.83 -6.92
CA PRO A 183 -32.79 -10.72 -6.36
C PRO A 183 -33.35 -9.29 -6.31
N PHE A 184 -32.48 -8.27 -6.28
CA PHE A 184 -32.89 -6.86 -6.27
C PHE A 184 -33.42 -6.35 -7.62
N ILE A 185 -33.17 -7.05 -8.73
CA ILE A 185 -33.48 -6.57 -10.10
C ILE A 185 -34.92 -6.03 -10.27
N PRO A 186 -35.98 -6.72 -9.79
CA PRO A 186 -37.35 -6.22 -9.92
C PRO A 186 -37.62 -4.90 -9.18
N LEU A 187 -36.75 -4.53 -8.23
CA LEU A 187 -36.87 -3.32 -7.42
C LEU A 187 -36.05 -2.15 -7.99
N ILE A 188 -35.19 -2.38 -9.01
CA ILE A 188 -34.32 -1.35 -9.57
C ILE A 188 -35.10 -0.14 -10.04
N GLN A 189 -36.12 -0.34 -10.88
CA GLN A 189 -36.91 0.77 -11.45
C GLN A 189 -37.54 1.62 -10.34
N ARG A 190 -38.25 0.97 -9.40
CA ARG A 190 -38.92 1.64 -8.28
C ARG A 190 -37.92 2.37 -7.37
N SER A 191 -36.73 1.80 -7.19
CA SER A 191 -35.64 2.40 -6.40
C SER A 191 -35.11 3.67 -7.04
N LEU A 192 -34.86 3.63 -8.35
CA LEU A 192 -34.38 4.76 -9.12
C LEU A 192 -35.43 5.88 -9.20
N GLU A 193 -36.69 5.54 -9.52
CA GLU A 193 -37.80 6.49 -9.53
C GLU A 193 -37.98 7.17 -8.17
N PHE A 194 -37.93 6.40 -7.08
CA PHE A 194 -38.03 6.93 -5.72
C PHE A 194 -36.85 7.86 -5.40
N ALA A 195 -35.62 7.38 -5.53
CA ALA A 195 -34.43 8.15 -5.16
C ALA A 195 -34.31 9.43 -6.00
N VAL A 196 -34.51 9.34 -7.32
CA VAL A 196 -34.39 10.49 -8.21
C VAL A 196 -35.52 11.50 -7.98
N SER A 197 -36.75 11.05 -7.73
CA SER A 197 -37.87 11.96 -7.46
C SER A 197 -37.61 12.82 -6.22
N TYR A 198 -37.15 12.22 -5.11
CA TYR A 198 -36.93 13.00 -3.89
C TYR A 198 -35.62 13.80 -3.88
N VAL A 199 -34.61 13.40 -4.65
CA VAL A 199 -33.30 14.10 -4.66
C VAL A 199 -33.23 15.16 -5.75
N PHE A 200 -33.75 14.91 -6.94
CA PHE A 200 -33.54 15.78 -8.11
C PHE A 200 -34.80 16.50 -8.60
N THR A 201 -35.92 16.40 -7.88
CA THR A 201 -37.17 17.12 -8.23
C THR A 201 -37.75 17.85 -7.02
N PRO A 202 -38.67 18.81 -7.22
CA PRO A 202 -39.31 19.56 -6.11
C PRO A 202 -40.08 18.69 -5.11
N ALA A 203 -40.33 17.40 -5.41
CA ALA A 203 -40.99 16.49 -4.49
C ALA A 203 -40.25 16.30 -3.15
N GLY A 204 -38.92 16.50 -3.13
CA GLY A 204 -38.10 16.44 -1.93
C GLY A 204 -38.13 17.68 -1.03
N GLU A 205 -38.56 18.82 -1.56
CA GLU A 205 -38.49 20.09 -0.85
C GLU A 205 -39.30 20.05 0.46
N GLY A 206 -38.64 20.40 1.56
CA GLY A 206 -39.22 20.43 2.91
C GLY A 206 -39.41 19.07 3.59
N VAL A 207 -39.05 17.94 2.95
CA VAL A 207 -39.17 16.59 3.54
C VAL A 207 -37.86 15.82 3.63
N THR A 208 -36.88 16.14 2.77
CA THR A 208 -35.56 15.53 2.78
C THR A 208 -34.62 16.16 3.80
N PHE A 209 -33.65 15.38 4.26
CA PHE A 209 -32.56 15.82 5.13
C PHE A 209 -31.28 15.11 4.69
N GLU A 210 -30.12 15.65 5.08
CA GLU A 210 -28.81 15.28 4.53
C GLU A 210 -28.57 13.77 4.47
N ARG A 211 -28.71 13.06 5.60
CA ARG A 211 -28.48 11.61 5.67
C ARG A 211 -29.39 10.79 4.75
N PHE A 212 -30.63 11.25 4.51
CA PHE A 212 -31.55 10.57 3.60
C PHE A 212 -31.12 10.78 2.14
N ILE A 213 -30.68 11.98 1.79
CA ILE A 213 -30.14 12.30 0.46
C ILE A 213 -28.93 11.43 0.17
N VAL A 214 -27.98 11.35 1.11
CA VAL A 214 -26.79 10.47 1.00
C VAL A 214 -27.18 9.02 0.70
N GLN A 215 -28.18 8.49 1.39
CA GLN A 215 -28.63 7.11 1.17
C GLN A 215 -29.32 6.89 -0.16
N CYS A 216 -30.10 7.87 -0.64
CA CYS A 216 -30.70 7.81 -1.97
C CYS A 216 -29.61 7.85 -3.05
N MET A 217 -28.60 8.71 -2.89
CA MET A 217 -27.45 8.76 -3.79
C MET A 217 -26.67 7.45 -3.77
N ASN A 218 -26.44 6.85 -2.59
CA ASN A 218 -25.80 5.54 -2.47
C ASN A 218 -26.61 4.43 -3.14
N LEU A 219 -27.95 4.49 -3.07
CA LEU A 219 -28.81 3.53 -3.75
C LEU A 219 -28.66 3.63 -5.27
N ILE A 220 -28.62 4.84 -5.81
CA ILE A 220 -28.36 5.08 -7.23
C ILE A 220 -26.97 4.56 -7.62
N LYS A 221 -25.93 4.92 -6.87
CA LYS A 221 -24.54 4.48 -7.12
C LYS A 221 -24.41 2.96 -7.16
N LEU A 222 -24.93 2.26 -6.15
CA LEU A 222 -24.87 0.80 -6.08
C LEU A 222 -25.61 0.12 -7.25
N ILE A 223 -26.65 0.73 -7.81
CA ILE A 223 -27.34 0.23 -9.01
C ILE A 223 -26.52 0.53 -10.28
N VAL A 224 -25.95 1.73 -10.40
CA VAL A 224 -25.18 2.15 -11.58
C VAL A 224 -23.90 1.34 -11.72
N LYS A 225 -23.11 1.22 -10.63
CA LYS A 225 -21.80 0.55 -10.62
C LYS A 225 -21.83 -0.97 -10.55
N ASN A 226 -22.98 -1.61 -10.26
CA ASN A 226 -23.01 -3.06 -10.05
C ASN A 226 -22.54 -3.83 -11.30
N ASP A 227 -21.48 -4.62 -11.17
CA ASP A 227 -20.97 -5.43 -12.26
C ASP A 227 -21.93 -6.57 -12.65
N SER A 228 -22.78 -7.03 -11.74
CA SER A 228 -23.81 -8.04 -12.04
C SER A 228 -24.89 -7.52 -12.99
N TYR A 229 -24.99 -6.19 -13.17
CA TYR A 229 -25.96 -5.54 -14.04
C TYR A 229 -25.36 -5.06 -15.37
N LYS A 230 -24.09 -5.40 -15.63
CA LYS A 230 -23.44 -5.13 -16.92
C LYS A 230 -23.53 -6.37 -17.81
N PRO A 231 -23.87 -6.24 -19.09
CA PRO A 231 -23.74 -7.34 -20.04
C PRO A 231 -22.26 -7.70 -20.23
N ALA A 232 -21.98 -8.97 -20.52
CA ALA A 232 -20.66 -9.42 -20.90
C ALA A 232 -20.26 -8.84 -22.27
N LYS A 233 -18.95 -8.82 -22.56
CA LYS A 233 -18.42 -8.34 -23.87
C LYS A 233 -19.07 -9.08 -25.05
N ASN A 234 -19.26 -10.39 -24.90
CA ASN A 234 -20.10 -11.19 -25.78
C ASN A 234 -21.50 -11.27 -25.19
N ILE A 235 -22.48 -10.66 -25.83
CA ILE A 235 -23.87 -10.59 -25.32
C ILE A 235 -24.47 -12.00 -25.14
N GLU A 236 -24.11 -12.95 -26.00
CA GLU A 236 -24.57 -14.35 -25.93
C GLU A 236 -24.10 -15.09 -24.66
N GLU A 237 -23.02 -14.63 -24.01
CA GLU A 237 -22.50 -15.17 -22.75
C GLU A 237 -23.11 -14.49 -21.51
N SER A 238 -23.97 -13.48 -21.70
CA SER A 238 -24.57 -12.73 -20.60
C SER A 238 -25.68 -13.52 -19.91
N LYS A 239 -25.70 -13.47 -18.57
CA LYS A 239 -26.79 -14.03 -17.78
C LYS A 239 -28.10 -13.27 -18.07
N PRO A 240 -29.26 -13.96 -18.12
CA PRO A 240 -30.55 -13.31 -18.40
C PRO A 240 -30.88 -12.22 -17.37
N GLU A 241 -30.50 -12.42 -16.11
CA GLU A 241 -30.66 -11.43 -15.04
C GLU A 241 -29.87 -10.14 -15.33
N SER A 242 -28.62 -10.27 -15.81
CA SER A 242 -27.77 -9.12 -16.16
C SER A 242 -28.35 -8.32 -17.32
N LEU A 243 -28.92 -8.99 -18.32
CA LEU A 243 -29.59 -8.33 -19.46
C LEU A 243 -30.85 -7.58 -19.03
N GLU A 244 -31.68 -8.18 -18.16
CA GLU A 244 -32.88 -7.51 -17.67
C GLU A 244 -32.55 -6.30 -16.80
N ALA A 245 -31.56 -6.41 -15.92
CA ALA A 245 -31.08 -5.27 -15.13
C ALA A 245 -30.55 -4.14 -16.02
N HIS A 246 -29.76 -4.48 -17.04
CA HIS A 246 -29.24 -3.52 -18.01
C HIS A 246 -30.37 -2.82 -18.80
N LYS A 247 -31.40 -3.57 -19.21
CA LYS A 247 -32.58 -3.04 -19.89
C LYS A 247 -33.34 -2.04 -19.02
N ILE A 248 -33.57 -2.36 -17.74
CA ILE A 248 -34.22 -1.44 -16.79
C ILE A 248 -33.39 -0.16 -16.63
N LYS A 249 -32.07 -0.29 -16.43
CA LYS A 249 -31.16 0.86 -16.32
C LYS A 249 -31.23 1.76 -17.55
N THR A 250 -31.14 1.17 -18.74
CA THR A 250 -31.15 1.91 -20.01
C THR A 250 -32.50 2.60 -20.25
N ALA A 251 -33.61 1.97 -19.86
CA ALA A 251 -34.95 2.56 -19.95
C ALA A 251 -35.14 3.75 -18.99
N PHE A 252 -34.49 3.73 -17.82
CA PHE A 252 -34.59 4.79 -16.83
C PHE A 252 -33.63 5.96 -17.10
N PHE A 253 -32.35 5.67 -17.34
CA PHE A 253 -31.30 6.65 -17.58
C PHE A 253 -31.33 7.15 -19.04
N THR A 254 -32.45 7.76 -19.40
CA THR A 254 -32.64 8.43 -20.69
C THR A 254 -31.83 9.73 -20.75
N HIS A 255 -31.61 10.24 -21.96
CA HIS A 255 -30.89 11.49 -22.17
C HIS A 255 -31.45 12.68 -21.34
N PRO A 256 -32.78 12.94 -21.32
CA PRO A 256 -33.36 13.99 -20.46
C PRO A 256 -33.10 13.75 -18.96
N THR A 257 -33.28 12.52 -18.49
CA THR A 257 -33.07 12.17 -17.07
C THR A 257 -31.63 12.43 -16.65
N LEU A 258 -30.66 11.94 -17.42
CA LEU A 258 -29.23 12.13 -17.15
C LEU A 258 -28.83 13.60 -17.20
N THR A 259 -29.37 14.35 -18.16
CA THR A 259 -29.11 15.79 -18.28
C THR A 259 -29.57 16.56 -17.05
N GLU A 260 -30.79 16.32 -16.57
CA GLU A 260 -31.32 17.01 -15.39
C GLU A 260 -30.57 16.61 -14.12
N ILE A 261 -30.28 15.31 -13.93
CA ILE A 261 -29.49 14.83 -12.79
C ILE A 261 -28.10 15.49 -12.79
N GLY A 262 -27.40 15.48 -13.94
CA GLY A 262 -26.09 16.09 -14.09
C GLY A 262 -26.09 17.58 -13.80
N ARG A 263 -27.04 18.33 -14.39
CA ARG A 263 -27.20 19.77 -14.13
C ARG A 263 -27.45 20.05 -12.66
N ARG A 264 -28.37 19.32 -12.01
CA ARG A 264 -28.71 19.52 -10.59
C ARG A 264 -27.57 19.16 -9.65
N LEU A 265 -26.81 18.10 -9.92
CA LEU A 265 -25.62 17.77 -9.13
C LEU A 265 -24.65 18.95 -9.09
N VAL A 266 -24.34 19.52 -10.25
CA VAL A 266 -23.40 20.63 -10.37
C VAL A 266 -24.02 21.95 -9.86
N SER A 267 -25.22 22.28 -10.28
CA SER A 267 -25.83 23.60 -10.03
C SER A 267 -26.46 23.75 -8.65
N HIS A 268 -26.59 22.66 -7.87
CA HIS A 268 -27.20 22.71 -6.54
C HIS A 268 -26.31 22.06 -5.48
N TYR A 269 -25.81 20.85 -5.72
CA TYR A 269 -25.11 20.07 -4.69
C TYR A 269 -23.60 20.33 -4.61
N PHE A 270 -22.97 20.84 -5.68
CA PHE A 270 -21.55 21.20 -5.69
C PHE A 270 -21.29 22.64 -5.22
N LEU A 271 -22.34 23.45 -5.08
CA LEU A 271 -22.19 24.82 -4.59
C LEU A 271 -21.75 24.79 -3.12
N LEU A 272 -20.72 25.58 -2.79
CA LEU A 272 -20.34 25.80 -1.39
C LEU A 272 -21.52 26.45 -0.64
N THR A 273 -21.85 25.86 0.51
CA THR A 273 -22.84 26.39 1.43
C THR A 273 -22.28 27.56 2.25
N GLU A 274 -23.15 28.35 2.85
CA GLU A 274 -22.73 29.44 3.75
C GLU A 274 -21.96 28.92 4.97
N GLU A 275 -22.30 27.72 5.46
CA GLU A 275 -21.60 27.06 6.57
C GLU A 275 -20.16 26.68 6.19
N GLU A 276 -19.96 26.12 5.00
CA GLU A 276 -18.62 25.79 4.47
C GLU A 276 -17.78 27.05 4.20
N LEU A 277 -18.41 28.12 3.70
CA LEU A 277 -17.73 29.41 3.50
C LEU A 277 -17.34 30.06 4.84
N ALA A 278 -18.19 29.95 5.87
CA ALA A 278 -17.86 30.41 7.20
C ALA A 278 -16.70 29.59 7.80
N MET A 279 -16.72 28.26 7.62
CA MET A 279 -15.63 27.39 8.04
C MET A 279 -14.30 27.77 7.38
N TRP A 280 -14.29 28.08 6.08
CA TRP A 280 -13.08 28.57 5.40
C TRP A 280 -12.49 29.81 6.12
N GLU A 281 -13.32 30.78 6.50
CA GLU A 281 -12.82 32.00 7.15
C GLU A 281 -12.41 31.79 8.62
N GLU A 282 -13.14 30.95 9.36
CA GLU A 282 -12.91 30.71 10.80
C GLU A 282 -11.78 29.71 11.06
N ASP A 283 -11.74 28.62 10.29
CA ASP A 283 -10.77 27.53 10.39
C ASP A 283 -10.38 27.01 8.99
N PRO A 284 -9.49 27.73 8.28
CA PRO A 284 -9.09 27.38 6.92
C PRO A 284 -8.37 26.03 6.81
N GLU A 285 -7.69 25.57 7.86
CA GLU A 285 -7.00 24.28 7.84
C GLU A 285 -8.00 23.13 7.85
N SER A 286 -9.01 23.18 8.74
CA SER A 286 -10.09 22.17 8.76
C SER A 286 -10.84 22.10 7.43
N PHE A 287 -11.16 23.25 6.83
CA PHE A 287 -11.80 23.30 5.50
C PHE A 287 -10.95 22.61 4.42
N ALA A 288 -9.62 22.81 4.44
CA ALA A 288 -8.71 22.20 3.46
C ALA A 288 -8.59 20.68 3.62
N VAL A 289 -8.73 20.14 4.85
CA VAL A 289 -8.58 18.72 5.16
C VAL A 289 -9.85 17.91 4.85
N GLU A 290 -11.05 18.50 5.03
CA GLU A 290 -12.35 17.82 4.86
C GLU A 290 -12.58 17.17 3.48
N GLU A 291 -11.79 17.50 2.46
CA GLU A 291 -11.96 17.01 1.09
C GLU A 291 -11.18 15.71 0.75
N THR A 292 -10.46 15.09 1.69
CA THR A 292 -9.52 13.99 1.35
C THR A 292 -9.95 12.58 1.76
N GLY A 293 -10.68 11.90 0.86
CA GLY A 293 -10.51 10.46 0.60
C GLY A 293 -11.23 9.43 1.50
N GLY A 294 -11.27 8.19 1.02
CA GLY A 294 -11.80 7.03 1.74
C GLY A 294 -13.31 6.78 1.55
N ASP A 295 -13.93 6.17 2.56
CA ASP A 295 -15.34 5.75 2.56
C ASP A 295 -16.31 6.85 3.05
N SER A 296 -15.85 8.10 3.17
CA SER A 296 -16.63 9.25 3.66
C SER A 296 -17.90 9.50 2.82
N TRP A 297 -17.86 9.20 1.52
CA TRP A 297 -19.01 9.27 0.61
C TRP A 297 -20.22 8.45 1.06
N LYS A 298 -20.02 7.44 1.92
CA LYS A 298 -21.12 6.65 2.47
C LYS A 298 -21.94 7.42 3.50
N TYR A 299 -21.39 8.49 4.07
CA TYR A 299 -21.92 9.16 5.25
C TYR A 299 -22.11 10.67 5.08
N SER A 300 -21.25 11.34 4.31
CA SER A 300 -21.25 12.80 4.14
C SER A 300 -21.81 13.20 2.77
N LEU A 301 -22.58 14.29 2.72
CA LEU A 301 -23.28 14.71 1.49
C LEU A 301 -22.34 15.04 0.33
N ARG A 302 -21.36 15.91 0.54
CA ARG A 302 -20.48 16.40 -0.53
C ARG A 302 -19.64 15.29 -1.17
N PRO A 303 -18.89 14.44 -0.44
CA PRO A 303 -18.23 13.30 -1.07
C PRO A 303 -19.23 12.33 -1.72
N SER A 304 -20.45 12.22 -1.21
CA SER A 304 -21.49 11.37 -1.81
C SER A 304 -21.97 11.89 -3.17
N THR A 305 -22.13 13.21 -3.31
CA THR A 305 -22.58 13.86 -4.55
C THR A 305 -21.50 13.77 -5.62
N GLU A 306 -20.24 14.02 -5.26
CA GLU A 306 -19.08 13.94 -6.16
C GLU A 306 -18.88 12.52 -6.71
N VAL A 307 -18.92 11.50 -5.83
CA VAL A 307 -18.82 10.09 -6.27
C VAL A 307 -20.01 9.69 -7.15
N LEU A 308 -21.23 10.17 -6.86
CA LEU A 308 -22.39 9.86 -7.71
C LEU A 308 -22.25 10.50 -9.09
N PHE A 309 -21.78 11.75 -9.15
CA PHE A 309 -21.49 12.43 -10.40
C PHE A 309 -20.48 11.64 -11.23
N LEU A 310 -19.35 11.24 -10.63
CA LEU A 310 -18.32 10.42 -11.28
C LEU A 310 -18.88 9.08 -11.79
N ASP A 311 -19.63 8.35 -10.95
CA ASP A 311 -20.21 7.05 -11.30
C ASP A 311 -21.14 7.15 -12.52
N LEU A 312 -21.96 8.20 -12.57
CA LEU A 312 -22.84 8.49 -13.70
C LEU A 312 -22.05 8.93 -14.92
N PHE A 313 -21.03 9.78 -14.75
CA PHE A 313 -20.21 10.31 -15.84
C PHE A 313 -19.42 9.20 -16.53
N HIS A 314 -18.70 8.36 -15.78
CA HIS A 314 -17.99 7.20 -16.32
C HIS A 314 -18.91 6.23 -17.07
N THR A 315 -20.13 6.02 -16.56
CA THR A 315 -21.07 5.05 -17.16
C THR A 315 -21.78 5.62 -18.40
N TYR A 316 -22.07 6.92 -18.42
CA TYR A 316 -22.90 7.58 -19.44
C TYR A 316 -22.21 8.81 -20.06
N SER A 317 -20.90 8.74 -20.25
CA SER A 317 -20.04 9.87 -20.68
C SER A 317 -20.50 10.52 -21.98
N GLN A 318 -21.04 9.73 -22.93
CA GLN A 318 -21.57 10.23 -24.20
C GLN A 318 -22.70 11.25 -24.03
N THR A 319 -23.53 11.11 -22.99
CA THR A 319 -24.63 12.04 -22.68
C THR A 319 -24.18 13.15 -21.75
N MET A 320 -23.34 12.84 -20.77
CA MET A 320 -22.92 13.79 -19.72
C MET A 320 -21.88 14.80 -20.21
N THR A 321 -21.01 14.41 -21.15
CA THR A 321 -19.95 15.27 -21.68
C THR A 321 -20.48 16.53 -22.35
N PRO A 322 -21.43 16.47 -23.32
CA PRO A 322 -22.00 17.68 -23.92
C PRO A 322 -22.65 18.63 -22.91
N VAL A 323 -23.32 18.08 -21.89
CA VAL A 323 -23.97 18.88 -20.83
C VAL A 323 -22.94 19.68 -20.04
N LEU A 324 -21.85 19.03 -19.64
CA LEU A 324 -20.79 19.69 -18.88
C LEU A 324 -20.04 20.73 -19.74
N LEU A 325 -19.76 20.41 -21.01
CA LEU A 325 -19.13 21.35 -21.94
C LEU A 325 -20.00 22.59 -22.19
N GLU A 326 -21.33 22.43 -22.29
CA GLU A 326 -22.27 23.56 -22.37
C GLU A 326 -22.19 24.44 -21.10
N MET A 327 -22.13 23.83 -19.91
CA MET A 327 -21.99 24.56 -18.65
C MET A 327 -20.68 25.36 -18.58
N VAL A 328 -19.57 24.79 -19.08
CA VAL A 328 -18.28 25.50 -19.18
C VAL A 328 -18.35 26.66 -20.18
N GLN A 329 -18.98 26.46 -21.34
CA GLN A 329 -19.14 27.50 -22.37
C GLN A 329 -19.94 28.69 -21.86
N ASN A 330 -20.95 28.46 -21.03
CA ASN A 330 -21.77 29.51 -20.43
C ASN A 330 -21.03 30.37 -19.40
N LEU A 331 -19.86 29.92 -18.91
CA LEU A 331 -19.08 30.59 -17.86
C LEU A 331 -17.69 31.03 -18.35
N GLN A 332 -17.53 31.24 -19.66
CA GLN A 332 -16.27 31.67 -20.26
C GLN A 332 -15.84 33.08 -19.81
N GLY A 333 -14.56 33.22 -19.45
CA GLY A 333 -13.92 34.48 -19.08
C GLY A 333 -14.03 34.83 -17.58
N PRO A 334 -13.35 35.90 -17.12
CA PRO A 334 -13.35 36.29 -15.71
C PRO A 334 -14.74 36.69 -15.24
N THR A 335 -15.20 36.08 -14.15
CA THR A 335 -16.49 36.40 -13.52
C THR A 335 -16.39 37.74 -12.78
N ASN A 336 -17.48 38.52 -12.77
CA ASN A 336 -17.54 39.71 -11.93
C ASN A 336 -17.36 39.31 -10.46
N ALA A 337 -16.33 39.84 -9.80
CA ALA A 337 -16.00 39.50 -8.42
C ALA A 337 -17.10 39.92 -7.40
N GLU A 338 -18.09 40.70 -7.82
CA GLU A 338 -19.25 41.09 -7.01
C GLU A 338 -20.44 40.15 -7.11
N ASP A 339 -20.49 39.27 -8.11
CA ASP A 339 -21.56 38.29 -8.27
C ASP A 339 -21.20 36.97 -7.57
N SER A 340 -21.57 36.86 -6.29
CA SER A 340 -21.31 35.65 -5.50
C SER A 340 -21.95 34.39 -6.10
N VAL A 341 -23.12 34.51 -6.75
CA VAL A 341 -23.82 33.36 -7.33
C VAL A 341 -23.06 32.83 -8.54
N GLN A 342 -22.59 33.73 -9.40
CA GLN A 342 -21.80 33.34 -10.57
C GLN A 342 -20.44 32.76 -10.18
N LEU A 343 -19.80 33.25 -9.11
CA LEU A 343 -18.55 32.68 -8.58
C LEU A 343 -18.76 31.24 -8.06
N LEU A 344 -19.80 31.00 -7.26
CA LEU A 344 -20.11 29.66 -6.73
C LEU A 344 -20.47 28.68 -7.85
N MET A 345 -21.26 29.12 -8.83
CA MET A 345 -21.60 28.29 -9.99
C MET A 345 -20.36 27.90 -10.79
N LYS A 346 -19.42 28.84 -10.95
CA LYS A 346 -18.18 28.60 -11.69
C LYS A 346 -17.25 27.64 -10.95
N ASP A 347 -17.13 27.78 -9.63
CA ASP A 347 -16.42 26.80 -8.80
C ASP A 347 -17.00 25.40 -8.94
N ALA A 348 -18.32 25.26 -8.86
CA ALA A 348 -18.99 23.97 -9.02
C ALA A 348 -18.77 23.35 -10.41
N VAL A 349 -18.83 24.15 -11.48
CA VAL A 349 -18.55 23.67 -12.84
C VAL A 349 -17.09 23.23 -12.97
N TYR A 350 -16.14 24.01 -12.44
CA TYR A 350 -14.73 23.63 -12.46
C TYR A 350 -14.45 22.40 -11.58
N ASN A 351 -15.15 22.23 -10.47
CA ASN A 351 -15.10 21.00 -9.67
C ASN A 351 -15.51 19.79 -10.53
N ALA A 352 -16.66 19.88 -11.18
CA ALA A 352 -17.17 18.82 -12.05
C ALA A 352 -16.22 18.46 -13.20
N VAL A 353 -15.60 19.46 -13.85
CA VAL A 353 -14.62 19.23 -14.93
C VAL A 353 -13.31 18.63 -14.40
N GLY A 354 -12.87 19.01 -13.20
CA GLY A 354 -11.69 18.41 -12.58
C GLY A 354 -11.92 16.96 -12.18
N LEU A 355 -13.07 16.65 -11.58
CA LEU A 355 -13.46 15.28 -11.24
C LEU A 355 -13.51 14.39 -12.50
N ALA A 356 -14.11 14.88 -13.58
CA ALA A 356 -14.27 14.12 -14.83
C ALA A 356 -13.07 14.22 -15.80
N ALA A 357 -11.89 14.64 -15.35
CA ALA A 357 -10.72 14.87 -16.21
C ALA A 357 -10.37 13.65 -17.09
N TYR A 358 -10.42 12.44 -16.52
CA TYR A 358 -10.12 11.19 -17.23
C TYR A 358 -11.15 10.83 -18.32
N ASP A 359 -12.40 11.24 -18.21
CA ASP A 359 -13.38 10.99 -19.27
C ASP A 359 -13.39 12.12 -20.32
N LEU A 360 -12.85 13.30 -19.98
CA LEU A 360 -12.90 14.51 -20.79
C LEU A 360 -11.63 14.76 -21.63
N PHE A 361 -10.52 14.06 -21.39
CA PHE A 361 -9.22 14.42 -21.99
C PHE A 361 -9.17 14.37 -23.53
N ASP A 362 -10.07 13.59 -24.15
CA ASP A 362 -10.25 13.54 -25.60
C ASP A 362 -11.16 14.65 -26.13
N ASN A 363 -12.01 15.22 -25.29
CA ASN A 363 -13.00 16.23 -25.67
C ASN A 363 -12.58 17.66 -25.31
N VAL A 364 -11.62 17.83 -24.40
CA VAL A 364 -11.12 19.14 -23.95
C VAL A 364 -9.64 19.27 -24.27
N ASP A 365 -9.27 20.30 -25.04
CA ASP A 365 -7.87 20.71 -25.19
C ASP A 365 -7.45 21.53 -23.95
N PHE A 366 -7.04 20.80 -22.91
CA PHE A 366 -6.67 21.40 -21.63
C PHE A 366 -5.45 22.32 -21.75
N ASP A 367 -4.49 22.01 -22.61
CA ASP A 367 -3.31 22.86 -22.84
C ASP A 367 -3.72 24.27 -23.31
N GLN A 368 -4.65 24.34 -24.27
CA GLN A 368 -5.18 25.62 -24.75
C GLN A 368 -6.04 26.32 -23.71
N TRP A 369 -6.88 25.57 -23.00
CA TRP A 369 -7.75 26.13 -21.97
C TRP A 369 -6.93 26.74 -20.82
N PHE A 370 -5.87 26.05 -20.41
CA PHE A 370 -4.89 26.52 -19.43
C PHE A 370 -4.29 27.86 -19.87
N LYS A 371 -3.70 27.92 -21.07
CA LYS A 371 -3.05 29.14 -21.59
C LYS A 371 -3.99 30.32 -21.77
N ASN A 372 -5.15 30.07 -22.37
CA ASN A 372 -6.00 31.15 -22.89
C ASN A 372 -6.98 31.68 -21.85
N GLN A 373 -7.34 30.88 -20.85
CA GLN A 373 -8.37 31.25 -19.87
C GLN A 373 -7.90 31.08 -18.43
N LEU A 374 -7.49 29.88 -18.02
CA LEU A 374 -7.25 29.59 -16.60
C LEU A 374 -6.15 30.47 -16.01
N LEU A 375 -5.07 30.75 -16.76
CA LEU A 375 -4.03 31.69 -16.33
C LEU A 375 -4.57 33.09 -16.03
N GLY A 376 -5.45 33.62 -16.89
CA GLY A 376 -6.05 34.93 -16.70
C GLY A 376 -6.90 35.00 -15.42
N GLU A 377 -7.56 33.90 -15.05
CA GLU A 377 -8.34 33.82 -13.82
C GLU A 377 -7.47 33.80 -12.57
N LEU A 378 -6.34 33.10 -12.60
CA LEU A 378 -5.42 33.04 -11.46
C LEU A 378 -4.80 34.41 -11.12
N GLN A 379 -4.72 35.33 -12.10
CA GLN A 379 -4.16 36.67 -11.93
C GLN A 379 -5.18 37.71 -11.39
N VAL A 380 -6.44 37.33 -11.16
CA VAL A 380 -7.46 38.26 -10.67
C VAL A 380 -7.24 38.56 -9.19
N ASN A 381 -6.71 39.76 -8.93
CA ASN A 381 -6.40 40.28 -7.60
C ASN A 381 -7.65 40.84 -6.91
N HIS A 382 -8.52 39.93 -6.42
CA HIS A 382 -9.65 40.28 -5.58
C HIS A 382 -9.84 39.23 -4.47
N HIS A 383 -10.19 39.67 -3.25
CA HIS A 383 -10.31 38.79 -2.08
C HIS A 383 -11.33 37.66 -2.31
N ARG A 384 -12.57 37.98 -2.72
CA ARG A 384 -13.60 36.97 -3.07
C ARG A 384 -13.23 36.03 -4.22
N TYR A 385 -12.25 36.39 -5.05
CA TYR A 385 -11.81 35.54 -6.16
C TYR A 385 -10.88 34.41 -5.67
N LYS A 386 -10.52 34.37 -4.36
CA LYS A 386 -9.76 33.27 -3.75
C LYS A 386 -10.37 31.90 -3.99
N LEU A 387 -11.70 31.83 -4.02
CA LEU A 387 -12.48 30.63 -4.31
C LEU A 387 -12.16 30.07 -5.70
N ILE A 388 -12.13 30.94 -6.71
CA ILE A 388 -11.77 30.54 -8.07
C ILE A 388 -10.29 30.24 -8.18
N ARG A 389 -9.40 31.01 -7.53
CA ARG A 389 -7.94 30.71 -7.54
C ARG A 389 -7.67 29.32 -6.98
N ARG A 390 -8.24 29.00 -5.82
CA ARG A 390 -8.19 27.68 -5.17
C ARG A 390 -8.71 26.58 -6.10
N ARG A 391 -9.89 26.77 -6.69
CA ARG A 391 -10.49 25.76 -7.58
C ARG A 391 -9.71 25.55 -8.87
N VAL A 392 -9.19 26.61 -9.47
CA VAL A 392 -8.44 26.53 -10.73
C VAL A 392 -7.10 25.83 -10.50
N ILE A 393 -6.38 26.10 -9.41
CA ILE A 393 -5.14 25.37 -9.12
C ILE A 393 -5.40 23.88 -8.82
N TRP A 394 -6.46 23.57 -8.06
CA TRP A 394 -6.92 22.20 -7.86
C TRP A 394 -7.27 21.50 -9.18
N LEU A 395 -8.02 22.18 -10.07
CA LEU A 395 -8.40 21.69 -11.40
C LEU A 395 -7.15 21.36 -12.21
N ILE A 396 -6.17 22.25 -12.23
CA ILE A 396 -4.88 22.00 -12.88
C ILE A 396 -4.22 20.75 -12.30
N GLY A 397 -4.22 20.58 -10.97
CA GLY A 397 -3.75 19.37 -10.28
C GLY A 397 -4.40 18.07 -10.80
N GLN A 398 -5.72 18.08 -11.04
CA GLN A 398 -6.44 16.91 -11.57
C GLN A 398 -6.07 16.58 -13.02
N TRP A 399 -5.77 17.59 -13.84
CA TRP A 399 -5.49 17.40 -15.27
C TRP A 399 -4.03 17.06 -15.57
N ILE A 400 -3.09 17.49 -14.72
CA ILE A 400 -1.65 17.16 -14.87
C ILE A 400 -1.41 15.65 -14.89
N SER A 401 -2.18 14.89 -14.10
CA SER A 401 -2.08 13.43 -14.03
C SER A 401 -2.67 12.70 -15.24
N VAL A 402 -3.46 13.39 -16.07
CA VAL A 402 -4.17 12.80 -17.20
C VAL A 402 -3.55 13.22 -18.54
N LYS A 403 -3.40 14.54 -18.77
CA LYS A 403 -2.93 15.09 -20.03
C LYS A 403 -2.43 16.53 -19.84
N PHE A 404 -1.11 16.71 -19.83
CA PHE A 404 -0.49 18.03 -19.74
C PHE A 404 0.90 18.04 -20.39
N LYS A 405 1.10 18.91 -21.38
CA LYS A 405 2.38 18.97 -22.12
C LYS A 405 3.54 19.41 -21.23
N SER A 406 4.68 18.74 -21.40
CA SER A 406 5.94 19.07 -20.70
C SER A 406 6.35 20.54 -20.88
N ASP A 407 6.19 21.10 -22.08
CA ASP A 407 6.54 22.51 -22.38
C ASP A 407 5.74 23.54 -21.57
N LEU A 408 4.63 23.14 -20.94
CA LEU A 408 3.80 24.03 -20.12
C LEU A 408 4.16 24.01 -18.65
N ARG A 409 5.02 23.07 -18.22
CA ARG A 409 5.44 22.95 -16.82
C ARG A 409 6.18 24.18 -16.28
N PRO A 410 7.07 24.86 -17.03
CA PRO A 410 7.66 26.10 -16.56
C PRO A 410 6.61 27.17 -16.21
N LEU A 411 5.58 27.32 -17.04
CA LEU A 411 4.48 28.26 -16.79
C LEU A 411 3.62 27.85 -15.58
N LEU A 412 3.44 26.55 -15.37
CA LEU A 412 2.82 26.04 -14.15
C LEU A 412 3.68 26.34 -12.91
N TYR A 413 5.01 26.24 -12.98
CA TYR A 413 5.88 26.58 -11.86
C TYR A 413 5.84 28.08 -11.52
N GLU A 414 5.73 28.96 -12.52
CA GLU A 414 5.47 30.39 -12.30
C GLU A 414 4.13 30.63 -11.59
N VAL A 415 3.08 29.90 -11.98
CA VAL A 415 1.76 29.95 -11.32
C VAL A 415 1.85 29.47 -9.87
N ILE A 416 2.49 28.33 -9.63
CA ILE A 416 2.68 27.76 -8.29
C ILE A 416 3.45 28.75 -7.41
N LEU A 417 4.52 29.34 -7.93
CA LEU A 417 5.30 30.36 -7.22
C LEU A 417 4.41 31.54 -6.78
N SER A 418 3.58 32.05 -7.69
CA SER A 418 2.66 33.16 -7.41
C SER A 418 1.60 32.80 -6.37
N LEU A 419 0.98 31.62 -6.49
CA LEU A 419 -0.12 31.21 -5.60
C LEU A 419 0.37 30.74 -4.23
N MET A 420 1.60 30.24 -4.11
CA MET A 420 2.24 29.97 -2.82
C MET A 420 2.45 31.26 -1.98
N GLN A 421 2.40 32.43 -2.62
CA GLN A 421 2.47 33.75 -1.98
C GLN A 421 1.07 34.38 -1.77
N ASP A 422 -0.01 33.68 -2.10
CA ASP A 422 -1.38 34.20 -1.93
C ASP A 422 -1.67 34.51 -0.46
N PRO A 423 -2.39 35.61 -0.14
CA PRO A 423 -2.76 35.91 1.24
C PRO A 423 -3.64 34.84 1.89
N ASP A 424 -4.43 34.09 1.09
CA ASP A 424 -5.32 33.06 1.61
C ASP A 424 -4.58 31.75 1.91
N LEU A 425 -4.83 31.16 3.08
CA LEU A 425 -4.14 29.94 3.51
C LEU A 425 -4.61 28.70 2.72
N VAL A 426 -5.91 28.58 2.42
CA VAL A 426 -6.47 27.43 1.70
C VAL A 426 -5.92 27.39 0.27
N VAL A 427 -5.80 28.54 -0.40
CA VAL A 427 -5.16 28.64 -1.72
C VAL A 427 -3.72 28.11 -1.67
N ARG A 428 -2.95 28.45 -0.64
CA ARG A 428 -1.55 28.01 -0.49
C ARG A 428 -1.44 26.51 -0.21
N ILE A 429 -2.30 25.96 0.65
CA ILE A 429 -2.36 24.51 0.93
C ILE A 429 -2.72 23.72 -0.34
N GLU A 430 -3.72 24.19 -1.10
CA GLU A 430 -4.12 23.58 -2.37
C GLU A 430 -3.00 23.65 -3.42
N THR A 431 -2.29 24.77 -3.46
CA THR A 431 -1.15 24.96 -4.37
C THR A 431 -0.01 24.00 -4.04
N ALA A 432 0.33 23.81 -2.75
CA ALA A 432 1.32 22.83 -2.32
C ALA A 432 0.90 21.40 -2.69
N THR A 433 -0.39 21.08 -2.57
CA THR A 433 -0.95 19.77 -2.96
C THR A 433 -0.85 19.55 -4.47
N THR A 434 -1.14 20.57 -5.27
CA THR A 434 -1.00 20.54 -6.73
C THR A 434 0.45 20.34 -7.15
N LEU A 435 1.40 20.97 -6.46
CA LEU A 435 2.83 20.72 -6.67
C LEU A 435 3.20 19.26 -6.40
N LYS A 436 2.73 18.68 -5.29
CA LYS A 436 2.90 17.24 -5.02
C LYS A 436 2.35 16.40 -6.17
N LEU A 437 1.14 16.67 -6.66
CA LEU A 437 0.58 15.91 -7.78
C LEU A 437 1.48 16.02 -9.02
N ASN A 438 1.94 17.22 -9.38
CA ASN A 438 2.87 17.40 -10.52
C ASN A 438 4.15 16.57 -10.40
N ILE A 439 4.68 16.44 -9.17
CA ILE A 439 5.90 15.68 -8.86
C ILE A 439 5.62 14.16 -8.83
N LEU A 440 4.48 13.73 -8.26
CA LEU A 440 4.12 12.32 -8.04
C LEU A 440 3.42 11.64 -9.23
N CYS A 441 2.92 12.38 -10.23
CA CYS A 441 2.27 11.82 -11.42
C CYS A 441 3.13 10.83 -12.23
N ILE A 442 4.37 10.58 -11.82
CA ILE A 442 5.30 9.62 -12.42
C ILE A 442 5.29 8.26 -11.69
N GLN A 443 4.99 8.22 -10.38
CA GLN A 443 5.08 6.96 -9.61
C GLN A 443 3.81 6.11 -9.68
N SER A 444 2.63 6.73 -9.77
CA SER A 444 1.35 5.98 -9.72
C SER A 444 0.98 5.28 -11.04
N SER A 445 1.66 5.62 -12.14
CA SER A 445 1.46 4.97 -13.44
C SER A 445 1.91 3.50 -13.43
N TYR A 446 2.77 3.10 -12.49
CA TYR A 446 3.19 1.70 -12.32
C TYR A 446 2.15 0.84 -11.58
N PHE A 447 1.22 1.43 -10.81
CA PHE A 447 0.26 0.68 -10.01
C PHE A 447 -1.15 0.60 -10.61
N ILE A 448 -1.53 1.50 -11.54
CA ILE A 448 -2.92 1.55 -12.08
C ILE A 448 -3.09 0.97 -13.49
N LEU A 449 -2.02 0.70 -14.27
CA LEU A 449 -2.16 0.20 -15.65
C LEU A 449 -1.45 -1.14 -15.89
N ASN A 450 -2.09 -2.23 -15.50
CA ASN A 450 -1.74 -3.60 -15.95
C ASN A 450 -2.21 -3.89 -17.40
N SER A 451 -2.16 -2.93 -18.34
CA SER A 451 -2.65 -3.17 -19.72
C SER A 451 -2.12 -2.23 -20.83
N GLY A 452 -0.96 -1.58 -20.71
CA GLY A 452 -0.40 -0.77 -21.80
C GLY A 452 1.11 -0.56 -21.71
N PRO A 453 1.80 -0.25 -22.83
CA PRO A 453 3.20 0.14 -22.78
C PRO A 453 3.38 1.43 -21.97
N PRO A 454 4.51 1.61 -21.27
CA PRO A 454 4.84 2.87 -20.61
C PRO A 454 4.84 3.99 -21.66
N VAL A 455 4.10 5.06 -21.39
CA VAL A 455 4.09 6.26 -22.22
C VAL A 455 5.02 7.27 -21.54
N ASP A 456 6.22 7.45 -22.10
CA ASP A 456 7.30 8.33 -21.61
C ASP A 456 6.93 9.84 -21.50
N ASP A 457 5.71 10.24 -21.87
CA ASP A 457 5.36 11.65 -22.07
C ASP A 457 4.97 12.42 -20.77
N PHE A 458 4.88 11.74 -19.63
CA PHE A 458 4.38 12.31 -18.36
C PHE A 458 5.45 12.59 -17.29
N GLU A 459 6.73 12.48 -17.63
CA GLU A 459 7.82 12.57 -16.67
C GLU A 459 8.09 14.01 -16.17
N PHE A 460 8.35 14.14 -14.87
CA PHE A 460 8.92 15.33 -14.25
C PHE A 460 10.37 15.50 -14.69
N ARG A 461 10.64 16.64 -15.32
CA ARG A 461 11.98 17.02 -15.76
C ARG A 461 12.58 17.93 -14.71
N THR A 462 13.50 17.38 -13.91
CA THR A 462 14.19 18.12 -12.85
C THR A 462 14.76 19.43 -13.36
N GLU A 463 15.40 19.43 -14.54
CA GLU A 463 15.98 20.63 -15.19
C GLU A 463 15.01 21.81 -15.32
N GLN A 464 13.73 21.56 -15.64
CA GLN A 464 12.72 22.60 -15.79
C GLN A 464 12.29 23.20 -14.45
N PHE A 465 12.44 22.45 -13.36
CA PHE A 465 12.04 22.86 -12.02
C PHE A 465 13.16 23.59 -11.25
N LEU A 466 14.43 23.30 -11.54
CA LEU A 466 15.58 23.89 -10.85
C LEU A 466 15.56 25.43 -10.72
N PRO A 467 15.16 26.21 -11.74
CA PRO A 467 15.10 27.67 -11.62
C PRO A 467 14.12 28.16 -10.54
N TYR A 468 13.13 27.34 -10.18
CA TYR A 468 12.08 27.68 -9.21
C TYR A 468 12.31 27.05 -7.82
N LEU A 469 13.25 26.10 -7.73
CA LEU A 469 13.47 25.26 -6.55
C LEU A 469 13.68 26.08 -5.26
N GLU A 470 14.62 27.02 -5.26
CA GLU A 470 14.96 27.83 -4.07
C GLU A 470 13.72 28.55 -3.52
N SER A 471 12.98 29.22 -4.40
CA SER A 471 11.84 30.04 -4.00
C SER A 471 10.65 29.18 -3.55
N ILE A 472 10.32 28.14 -4.31
CA ILE A 472 9.22 27.23 -3.97
C ILE A 472 9.52 26.49 -2.65
N PHE A 473 10.74 25.99 -2.48
CA PHE A 473 11.14 25.31 -1.24
C PHE A 473 11.10 26.25 -0.03
N GLY A 474 11.56 27.50 -0.20
CA GLY A 474 11.45 28.54 0.83
C GLY A 474 9.99 28.84 1.22
N LEU A 475 9.09 28.91 0.24
CA LEU A 475 7.65 29.14 0.47
C LEU A 475 6.96 27.94 1.13
N LEU A 476 7.31 26.70 0.74
CA LEU A 476 6.83 25.49 1.42
C LEU A 476 7.27 25.46 2.89
N PHE A 477 8.52 25.84 3.17
CA PHE A 477 9.01 25.94 4.54
C PHE A 477 8.26 27.01 5.34
N GLN A 478 7.99 28.18 4.75
CA GLN A 478 7.17 29.21 5.38
C GLN A 478 5.74 28.72 5.66
N LEU A 479 5.13 27.99 4.71
CA LEU A 479 3.82 27.39 4.91
C LEU A 479 3.83 26.41 6.08
N LEU A 480 4.84 25.53 6.15
CA LEU A 480 5.02 24.56 7.25
C LEU A 480 5.12 25.25 8.62
N GLN A 481 5.75 26.43 8.70
CA GLN A 481 5.85 27.19 9.94
C GLN A 481 4.55 27.89 10.35
N GLN A 482 3.70 28.22 9.38
CA GLN A 482 2.46 28.97 9.61
C GLN A 482 1.29 28.08 10.00
N VAL A 483 1.21 26.88 9.44
CA VAL A 483 0.13 25.93 9.73
C VAL A 483 0.27 25.36 11.15
N THR A 484 -0.86 25.14 11.80
CA THR A 484 -0.93 24.68 13.19
C THR A 484 -1.39 23.22 13.31
N GLU A 485 -2.31 22.77 12.46
CA GLU A 485 -2.87 21.44 12.54
C GLU A 485 -1.86 20.36 12.14
N CYS A 486 -1.89 19.22 12.84
CA CYS A 486 -0.96 18.13 12.59
C CYS A 486 -1.12 17.56 11.18
N ASP A 487 -2.37 17.42 10.70
CA ASP A 487 -2.68 16.88 9.38
C ASP A 487 -2.13 17.78 8.27
N THR A 488 -2.33 19.09 8.37
CA THR A 488 -1.76 20.07 7.43
C THR A 488 -0.23 20.04 7.45
N LYS A 489 0.40 19.95 8.64
CA LYS A 489 1.86 19.83 8.74
C LYS A 489 2.39 18.58 8.06
N MET A 490 1.72 17.43 8.26
CA MET A 490 2.08 16.18 7.60
C MET A 490 1.97 16.31 6.08
N GLN A 491 0.90 16.94 5.57
CA GLN A 491 0.70 17.18 4.15
C GLN A 491 1.82 18.04 3.56
N VAL A 492 2.18 19.15 4.20
CA VAL A 492 3.25 20.04 3.74
C VAL A 492 4.63 19.35 3.82
N LEU A 493 4.92 18.62 4.91
CA LEU A 493 6.15 17.83 5.04
C LEU A 493 6.28 16.78 3.94
N HIS A 494 5.17 16.15 3.58
CA HIS A 494 5.17 15.16 2.50
C HIS A 494 5.44 15.81 1.14
N VAL A 495 4.87 17.00 0.85
CA VAL A 495 5.20 17.77 -0.36
C VAL A 495 6.71 18.12 -0.38
N ILE A 496 7.25 18.59 0.75
CA ILE A 496 8.68 18.87 0.91
C ILE A 496 9.52 17.63 0.66
N SER A 497 9.11 16.47 1.19
CA SER A 497 9.80 15.19 1.00
C SER A 497 9.84 14.79 -0.48
N CYS A 498 8.72 14.90 -1.20
CA CYS A 498 8.67 14.62 -2.64
C CYS A 498 9.59 15.56 -3.45
N VAL A 499 9.69 16.84 -3.07
CA VAL A 499 10.62 17.78 -3.71
C VAL A 499 12.06 17.34 -3.48
N ILE A 500 12.42 17.00 -2.23
CA ILE A 500 13.78 16.54 -1.87
C ILE A 500 14.14 15.28 -2.65
N GLU A 501 13.25 14.30 -2.68
CA GLU A 501 13.43 13.04 -3.40
C GLU A 501 13.73 13.27 -4.88
N ARG A 502 12.93 14.11 -5.56
CA ARG A 502 13.06 14.29 -7.02
C ARG A 502 14.24 15.16 -7.44
N VAL A 503 14.64 16.16 -6.66
CA VAL A 503 15.80 17.00 -7.02
C VAL A 503 17.12 16.44 -6.49
N ASN A 504 17.06 15.47 -5.57
CA ASN A 504 18.19 14.72 -5.02
C ASN A 504 19.31 15.68 -4.54
N ILE A 505 20.57 15.48 -4.97
CA ILE A 505 21.75 16.25 -4.56
C ILE A 505 21.57 17.77 -4.70
N GLN A 506 20.73 18.23 -5.63
CA GLN A 506 20.55 19.66 -5.90
C GLN A 506 19.85 20.41 -4.78
N ILE A 507 19.26 19.71 -3.80
CA ILE A 507 18.60 20.33 -2.65
C ILE A 507 19.58 20.91 -1.61
N ARG A 508 20.84 20.46 -1.59
CA ARG A 508 21.82 20.76 -0.52
C ARG A 508 21.91 22.24 -0.12
N PRO A 509 21.91 23.22 -1.06
CA PRO A 509 22.01 24.63 -0.68
C PRO A 509 20.79 25.17 0.09
N TYR A 510 19.63 24.51 -0.02
CA TYR A 510 18.33 25.05 0.37
C TYR A 510 17.75 24.42 1.66
N VAL A 511 18.29 23.29 2.14
CA VAL A 511 17.72 22.56 3.30
C VAL A 511 18.07 23.15 4.68
N GLY A 512 18.97 24.13 4.76
CA GLY A 512 19.53 24.60 6.03
C GLY A 512 18.49 25.03 7.07
N CYS A 513 17.46 25.78 6.65
CA CYS A 513 16.37 26.20 7.55
C CYS A 513 15.51 25.02 8.03
N LEU A 514 15.22 24.06 7.14
CA LEU A 514 14.44 22.87 7.47
C LEU A 514 15.18 22.00 8.50
N VAL A 515 16.47 21.77 8.31
CA VAL A 515 17.33 21.01 9.23
C VAL A 515 17.35 21.60 10.63
N GLN A 516 17.32 22.92 10.77
CA GLN A 516 17.26 23.59 12.06
C GLN A 516 15.87 23.52 12.72
N TYR A 517 14.82 23.39 11.91
CA TYR A 517 13.43 23.36 12.38
C TYR A 517 12.94 21.97 12.80
N LEU A 518 13.33 20.91 12.11
CA LEU A 518 12.87 19.54 12.40
C LEU A 518 13.08 19.09 13.86
N PRO A 519 14.19 19.42 14.55
CA PRO A 519 14.33 19.11 15.98
C PRO A 519 13.28 19.78 16.86
N LEU A 520 12.88 21.01 16.53
CA LEU A 520 11.84 21.74 17.25
C LEU A 520 10.48 21.10 17.00
N LEU A 521 10.20 20.74 15.75
CA LEU A 521 8.95 20.09 15.36
C LEU A 521 8.81 18.71 16.01
N TRP A 522 9.89 17.91 16.05
CA TRP A 522 9.91 16.60 16.72
C TRP A 522 9.58 16.67 18.22
N LYS A 523 10.04 17.75 18.88
CA LYS A 523 9.74 18.01 20.28
C LYS A 523 8.29 18.46 20.47
N GLN A 524 7.76 19.27 19.56
CA GLN A 524 6.35 19.69 19.60
C GLN A 524 5.39 18.53 19.33
N SER A 525 5.78 17.56 18.51
CA SER A 525 4.98 16.40 18.16
C SER A 525 5.10 15.25 19.15
N GLU A 526 5.41 15.51 20.43
CA GLU A 526 5.70 14.45 21.41
C GLU A 526 4.52 13.49 21.62
N GLU A 527 3.31 14.03 21.59
CA GLU A 527 2.05 13.28 21.73
C GLU A 527 1.45 12.84 20.38
N HIS A 528 2.05 13.25 19.26
CA HIS A 528 1.53 13.04 17.90
C HIS A 528 2.43 12.12 17.07
N ASN A 529 2.29 10.81 17.27
CA ASN A 529 3.15 9.82 16.60
C ASN A 529 3.04 9.84 15.06
N MET A 530 1.87 10.15 14.49
CA MET A 530 1.71 10.26 13.03
C MET A 530 2.56 11.39 12.44
N LEU A 531 2.63 12.55 13.12
CA LEU A 531 3.48 13.64 12.71
C LEU A 531 4.97 13.27 12.85
N ARG A 532 5.33 12.46 13.85
CA ARG A 532 6.67 11.89 13.97
C ARG A 532 7.02 10.95 12.81
N CYS A 533 6.10 10.11 12.34
CA CYS A 533 6.29 9.31 11.13
C CYS A 533 6.61 10.22 9.92
N ALA A 534 5.82 11.27 9.70
CA ALA A 534 6.08 12.22 8.61
C ALA A 534 7.47 12.91 8.73
N ILE A 535 7.93 13.20 9.95
CA ILE A 535 9.28 13.73 10.19
C ILE A 535 10.35 12.69 9.87
N LEU A 536 10.16 11.41 10.25
CA LEU A 536 11.08 10.32 9.91
C LEU A 536 11.19 10.15 8.40
N THR A 537 10.07 10.09 7.69
CA THR A 537 10.04 10.03 6.22
C THR A 537 10.75 11.24 5.61
N THR A 538 10.55 12.45 6.15
CA THR A 538 11.28 13.64 5.69
C THR A 538 12.79 13.50 5.91
N LEU A 539 13.21 12.95 7.05
CA LEU A 539 14.62 12.70 7.35
C LEU A 539 15.24 11.66 6.42
N VAL A 540 14.52 10.62 6.01
CA VAL A 540 14.98 9.62 5.03
C VAL A 540 15.42 10.33 3.73
N HIS A 541 14.51 11.11 3.15
CA HIS A 541 14.77 11.84 1.92
C HIS A 541 15.87 12.90 2.09
N LEU A 542 15.93 13.58 3.25
CA LEU A 542 17.01 14.52 3.55
C LEU A 542 18.38 13.85 3.60
N VAL A 543 18.48 12.67 4.20
CA VAL A 543 19.74 11.91 4.26
C VAL A 543 20.18 11.51 2.85
N GLN A 544 19.25 11.05 2.00
CA GLN A 544 19.54 10.73 0.60
C GLN A 544 20.02 11.96 -0.19
N GLY A 545 19.29 13.08 -0.12
CA GLY A 545 19.67 14.30 -0.85
C GLY A 545 20.98 14.93 -0.38
N LEU A 546 21.30 14.82 0.93
CA LEU A 546 22.58 15.29 1.47
C LEU A 546 23.75 14.33 1.18
N GLY A 547 23.50 13.03 0.98
CA GLY A 547 24.53 12.01 0.84
C GLY A 547 25.53 12.04 2.01
N ALA A 548 26.83 12.10 1.72
CA ALA A 548 27.89 12.16 2.73
C ALA A 548 27.83 13.38 3.67
N GLU A 549 27.14 14.47 3.30
CA GLU A 549 26.95 15.65 4.15
C GLU A 549 25.88 15.44 5.23
N SER A 550 25.12 14.33 5.17
CA SER A 550 24.13 13.93 6.19
C SER A 550 24.75 13.77 7.59
N LYS A 551 26.07 13.62 7.70
CA LYS A 551 26.82 13.66 8.97
C LYS A 551 26.52 14.89 9.82
N ASN A 552 26.16 16.01 9.18
CA ASN A 552 25.81 17.25 9.88
C ASN A 552 24.48 17.12 10.65
N LEU A 553 23.63 16.14 10.32
CA LEU A 553 22.35 15.87 10.98
C LEU A 553 22.49 14.97 12.21
N TYR A 554 23.63 14.29 12.39
CA TYR A 554 23.80 13.26 13.43
C TYR A 554 23.39 13.67 14.85
N PRO A 555 23.65 14.91 15.32
CA PRO A 555 23.22 15.33 16.66
C PRO A 555 21.71 15.20 16.91
N PHE A 556 20.89 15.29 15.86
CA PHE A 556 19.44 15.10 15.94
C PHE A 556 18.99 13.75 15.39
N LEU A 557 19.58 13.31 14.27
CA LEU A 557 19.23 12.10 13.54
C LEU A 557 19.44 10.82 14.36
N LEU A 558 20.59 10.67 15.01
CA LEU A 558 20.94 9.43 15.73
C LEU A 558 20.05 9.19 16.97
N PRO A 559 19.76 10.21 17.82
CA PRO A 559 18.77 10.05 18.90
C PRO A 559 17.37 9.68 18.40
N VAL A 560 16.96 10.22 17.25
CA VAL A 560 15.66 9.91 16.64
C VAL A 560 15.59 8.46 16.19
N ILE A 561 16.62 7.95 15.50
CA ILE A 561 16.72 6.53 15.13
C ILE A 561 16.71 5.65 16.37
N GLN A 562 17.49 6.01 17.40
CA GLN A 562 17.57 5.25 18.64
C GLN A 562 16.22 5.14 19.35
N LEU A 563 15.46 6.24 19.43
CA LEU A 563 14.13 6.25 20.03
C LEU A 563 13.12 5.45 19.20
N SER A 564 13.17 5.59 17.88
CA SER A 564 12.20 4.95 16.96
C SER A 564 12.37 3.43 16.90
N THR A 565 13.58 2.93 17.16
CA THR A 565 13.94 1.51 17.13
C THR A 565 14.01 0.86 18.52
N ASP A 566 13.70 1.60 19.59
CA ASP A 566 13.67 1.07 20.96
C ASP A 566 12.32 0.42 21.26
N VAL A 567 12.26 -0.90 21.19
CA VAL A 567 11.05 -1.70 21.46
C VAL A 567 10.54 -1.59 22.91
N SER A 568 11.34 -1.05 23.82
CA SER A 568 10.92 -0.81 25.21
C SER A 568 10.04 0.44 25.35
N GLN A 569 10.04 1.33 24.35
CA GLN A 569 9.31 2.60 24.39
C GLN A 569 7.98 2.49 23.63
N PRO A 570 6.86 3.01 24.16
CA PRO A 570 5.56 2.93 23.48
C PRO A 570 5.51 3.43 22.02
N PRO A 571 6.26 4.48 21.61
CA PRO A 571 6.23 4.97 20.23
C PRO A 571 6.70 3.96 19.16
N HIS A 572 7.43 2.90 19.52
CA HIS A 572 7.95 1.94 18.52
C HIS A 572 6.83 1.32 17.66
N VAL A 573 5.62 1.16 18.21
CA VAL A 573 4.46 0.61 17.48
C VAL A 573 4.12 1.43 16.22
N TYR A 574 4.42 2.73 16.23
CA TYR A 574 4.18 3.64 15.12
C TYR A 574 5.45 3.94 14.33
N LEU A 575 6.58 4.08 15.02
CA LEU A 575 7.81 4.65 14.45
C LEU A 575 8.80 3.60 13.93
N LEU A 576 8.61 2.32 14.24
CA LEU A 576 9.64 1.31 14.00
C LEU A 576 9.98 1.12 12.52
N GLU A 577 8.98 1.05 11.65
CA GLU A 577 9.18 0.81 10.22
C GLU A 577 9.97 1.98 9.58
N ASP A 578 9.47 3.21 9.72
CA ASP A 578 10.15 4.42 9.26
C ASP A 578 11.52 4.61 9.92
N GLY A 579 11.66 4.22 11.20
CA GLY A 579 12.89 4.31 11.97
C GLY A 579 13.98 3.34 11.49
N LEU A 580 13.60 2.12 11.07
CA LEU A 580 14.51 1.15 10.46
C LEU A 580 14.95 1.59 9.07
N GLU A 581 14.04 2.12 8.26
CA GLU A 581 14.37 2.70 6.96
C GLU A 581 15.36 3.86 7.11
N LEU A 582 15.07 4.79 8.02
CA LEU A 582 15.96 5.90 8.33
C LEU A 582 17.34 5.44 8.79
N TRP A 583 17.40 4.39 9.60
CA TRP A 583 18.66 3.80 10.04
C TRP A 583 19.47 3.24 8.87
N LEU A 584 18.83 2.44 8.01
CA LEU A 584 19.47 1.86 6.84
C LEU A 584 20.03 2.95 5.92
N VAL A 585 19.18 3.90 5.53
CA VAL A 585 19.56 5.01 4.63
C VAL A 585 20.68 5.87 5.22
N THR A 586 20.69 6.06 6.55
CA THR A 586 21.79 6.73 7.25
C THR A 586 23.10 5.97 7.09
N LEU A 587 23.12 4.65 7.25
CA LEU A 587 24.33 3.84 7.08
C LEU A 587 24.82 3.85 5.62
N GLU A 588 23.90 3.79 4.66
CA GLU A 588 24.21 3.77 3.23
C GLU A 588 24.87 5.06 2.75
N ASN A 589 24.52 6.20 3.35
CA ASN A 589 25.05 7.53 3.02
C ASN A 589 26.14 8.02 3.98
N SER A 590 26.35 7.34 5.11
CA SER A 590 27.43 7.67 6.06
C SER A 590 28.78 7.57 5.35
N PRO A 591 29.71 8.55 5.48
CA PRO A 591 31.06 8.43 4.91
C PRO A 591 32.00 7.55 5.76
N ALA A 592 31.81 7.51 7.08
CA ALA A 592 32.58 6.71 8.02
C ALA A 592 31.75 6.37 9.27
N VAL A 593 32.16 5.33 10.01
CA VAL A 593 31.52 4.97 11.28
C VAL A 593 31.87 5.98 12.38
N THR A 594 30.91 6.32 13.25
CA THR A 594 31.13 7.07 14.49
C THR A 594 30.73 6.23 15.70
N PRO A 595 31.26 6.49 16.91
CA PRO A 595 30.89 5.75 18.12
C PRO A 595 29.38 5.80 18.41
N GLU A 596 28.74 6.93 18.16
CA GLU A 596 27.30 7.13 18.38
C GLU A 596 26.48 6.29 17.39
N LEU A 597 26.87 6.28 16.11
CA LEU A 597 26.21 5.49 15.08
C LEU A 597 26.39 3.98 15.36
N LEU A 598 27.57 3.57 15.81
CA LEU A 598 27.84 2.19 16.20
C LEU A 598 26.98 1.75 17.40
N ARG A 599 26.78 2.64 18.38
CA ARG A 599 26.02 2.36 19.60
C ARG A 599 24.53 2.06 19.35
N ILE A 600 23.91 2.61 18.30
CA ILE A 600 22.49 2.35 17.95
C ILE A 600 22.23 0.85 17.79
N PHE A 601 23.24 0.09 17.34
CA PHE A 601 23.13 -1.35 17.13
C PHE A 601 22.71 -2.16 18.38
N GLN A 602 22.86 -1.59 19.58
CA GLN A 602 22.37 -2.20 20.83
C GLN A 602 20.87 -2.55 20.79
N ASN A 603 20.06 -1.82 20.00
CA ASN A 603 18.62 -2.11 19.83
C ASN A 603 18.35 -3.38 19.00
N MET A 604 19.32 -3.84 18.19
CA MET A 604 19.11 -4.90 17.19
C MET A 604 18.71 -6.25 17.78
N SER A 605 19.25 -6.62 18.95
CA SER A 605 18.94 -7.92 19.58
C SER A 605 17.45 -8.04 19.88
N ALA A 606 16.85 -6.98 20.42
CA ALA A 606 15.42 -6.97 20.77
C ALA A 606 14.54 -6.93 19.51
N LEU A 607 15.03 -6.33 18.43
CA LEU A 607 14.34 -6.31 17.13
C LEU A 607 14.26 -7.70 16.49
N PHE A 608 15.31 -8.53 16.61
CA PHE A 608 15.28 -9.91 16.12
C PHE A 608 14.28 -10.79 16.87
N GLU A 609 13.99 -10.48 18.13
CA GLU A 609 13.04 -11.24 18.96
C GLU A 609 11.58 -10.78 18.79
N LEU A 610 11.34 -9.59 18.21
CA LEU A 610 10.01 -8.98 18.15
C LEU A 610 9.08 -9.64 17.12
N SER A 611 9.44 -9.59 15.83
CA SER A 611 8.62 -10.11 14.73
C SER A 611 9.45 -10.47 13.50
N SER A 612 8.93 -11.36 12.66
CA SER A 612 9.57 -11.73 11.40
C SER A 612 9.40 -10.69 10.29
N GLU A 613 8.48 -9.73 10.45
CA GLU A 613 8.11 -8.74 9.44
C GLU A 613 9.28 -7.78 9.12
N ASN A 614 10.04 -7.38 10.14
CA ASN A 614 11.13 -6.41 10.02
C ASN A 614 12.52 -7.03 9.81
N LEU A 615 12.63 -8.37 9.85
CA LEU A 615 13.93 -9.06 9.81
C LEU A 615 14.73 -8.75 8.55
N ARG A 616 14.06 -8.60 7.41
CA ARG A 616 14.73 -8.28 6.13
C ARG A 616 15.50 -6.97 6.22
N THR A 617 14.85 -5.91 6.72
CA THR A 617 15.48 -4.59 6.90
C THR A 617 16.56 -4.65 7.97
N CYS A 618 16.34 -5.39 9.06
CA CYS A 618 17.38 -5.61 10.08
C CYS A 618 18.64 -6.27 9.50
N PHE A 619 18.51 -7.28 8.64
CA PHE A 619 19.66 -7.90 7.97
C PHE A 619 20.36 -6.94 7.00
N GLN A 620 19.62 -6.08 6.29
CA GLN A 620 20.21 -5.03 5.47
C GLN A 620 21.01 -4.03 6.30
N ILE A 621 20.50 -3.63 7.47
CA ILE A 621 21.22 -2.77 8.42
C ILE A 621 22.51 -3.44 8.90
N VAL A 622 22.47 -4.73 9.26
CA VAL A 622 23.68 -5.48 9.63
C VAL A 622 24.70 -5.49 8.49
N ASN A 623 24.26 -5.75 7.26
CA ASN A 623 25.13 -5.71 6.09
C ASN A 623 25.73 -4.31 5.87
N ALA A 624 24.94 -3.24 6.08
CA ALA A 624 25.41 -1.87 5.96
C ALA A 624 26.52 -1.54 6.98
N TYR A 625 26.39 -2.02 8.23
CA TYR A 625 27.49 -1.92 9.20
C TYR A 625 28.74 -2.71 8.80
N LEU A 626 28.56 -3.92 8.27
CA LEU A 626 29.68 -4.75 7.79
C LEU A 626 30.44 -4.04 6.66
N TYR A 627 29.75 -3.42 5.71
CA TYR A 627 30.39 -2.63 4.66
C TYR A 627 31.04 -1.36 5.20
N LEU A 628 30.41 -0.67 6.17
CA LEU A 628 30.89 0.60 6.71
C LEU A 628 32.16 0.48 7.56
N SER A 629 32.20 -0.46 8.49
CA SER A 629 33.41 -0.80 9.28
C SER A 629 33.31 -2.21 9.86
N ALA A 630 33.73 -3.22 9.07
CA ALA A 630 33.69 -4.61 9.51
C ALA A 630 34.49 -4.86 10.79
N THR A 631 35.70 -4.33 10.93
CA THR A 631 36.56 -4.61 12.08
C THR A 631 35.95 -4.09 13.38
N ASP A 632 35.57 -2.83 13.43
CA ASP A 632 35.00 -2.23 14.64
C ASP A 632 33.64 -2.86 14.98
N PHE A 633 32.80 -3.08 13.96
CA PHE A 633 31.48 -3.67 14.17
C PHE A 633 31.56 -5.11 14.68
N LEU A 634 32.36 -5.96 14.02
CA LEU A 634 32.48 -7.37 14.39
C LEU A 634 33.08 -7.53 15.79
N GLN A 635 34.08 -6.73 16.16
CA GLN A 635 34.70 -6.81 17.49
C GLN A 635 33.72 -6.43 18.62
N ASN A 636 32.77 -5.53 18.38
CA ASN A 636 31.84 -5.08 19.40
C ASN A 636 30.54 -5.91 19.48
N TYR A 637 30.04 -6.42 18.35
CA TYR A 637 28.68 -6.98 18.28
C TYR A 637 28.56 -8.37 17.66
N ALA A 638 29.63 -8.95 17.09
CA ALA A 638 29.48 -10.23 16.39
C ALA A 638 29.11 -11.38 17.33
N GLU A 639 29.55 -11.34 18.59
CA GLU A 639 29.22 -12.40 19.56
C GLU A 639 27.72 -12.45 19.86
N SER A 640 27.09 -11.31 20.16
CA SER A 640 25.64 -11.25 20.39
C SER A 640 24.87 -11.55 19.12
N LEU A 641 25.30 -11.01 17.97
CA LEU A 641 24.70 -11.26 16.67
C LEU A 641 24.71 -12.76 16.30
N CYS A 642 25.85 -13.44 16.51
CA CYS A 642 25.98 -14.87 16.23
C CYS A 642 25.04 -15.68 17.12
N ARG A 643 24.89 -15.32 18.40
CA ARG A 643 23.93 -16.00 19.30
C ARG A 643 22.50 -15.82 18.78
N SER A 644 22.08 -14.60 18.43
CA SER A 644 20.75 -14.34 17.86
C SER A 644 20.53 -15.13 16.57
N PHE A 645 21.53 -15.24 15.70
CA PHE A 645 21.43 -16.05 14.48
C PHE A 645 21.28 -17.55 14.78
N CYS A 646 22.04 -18.09 15.73
CA CYS A 646 21.89 -19.48 16.17
C CYS A 646 20.47 -19.77 16.69
N ASP A 647 19.86 -18.82 17.39
CA ASP A 647 18.50 -18.98 17.91
C ASP A 647 17.45 -18.83 16.80
N LEU A 648 17.58 -17.84 15.92
CA LEU A 648 16.70 -17.65 14.76
C LEU A 648 16.68 -18.86 13.83
N LEU A 649 17.84 -19.47 13.55
CA LEU A 649 17.95 -20.61 12.63
C LEU A 649 17.20 -21.87 13.10
N LYS A 650 16.81 -21.96 14.38
CA LYS A 650 16.06 -23.11 14.90
C LYS A 650 14.62 -23.16 14.40
N ASP A 651 13.98 -21.99 14.24
CA ASP A 651 12.54 -21.87 14.00
C ASP A 651 12.17 -21.08 12.74
N ILE A 652 13.14 -20.56 12.00
CA ILE A 652 12.91 -19.77 10.78
C ILE A 652 12.71 -20.63 9.52
N THR A 653 11.98 -20.10 8.54
CA THR A 653 11.79 -20.74 7.24
C THR A 653 13.10 -20.86 6.45
N ASN A 654 13.17 -21.76 5.47
CA ASN A 654 14.34 -21.92 4.59
C ASN A 654 14.77 -20.60 3.92
N GLU A 655 13.81 -19.74 3.55
CA GLU A 655 14.11 -18.43 2.99
C GLU A 655 14.79 -17.52 4.02
N GLY A 656 14.30 -17.49 5.25
CA GLY A 656 14.93 -16.74 6.33
C GLY A 656 16.32 -17.29 6.70
N GLN A 657 16.52 -18.62 6.65
CA GLN A 657 17.85 -19.22 6.81
C GLN A 657 18.83 -18.69 5.77
N VAL A 658 18.42 -18.62 4.50
CA VAL A 658 19.23 -18.05 3.42
C VAL A 658 19.59 -16.59 3.71
N GLN A 659 18.67 -15.77 4.21
CA GLN A 659 18.96 -14.37 4.54
C GLN A 659 20.00 -14.23 5.66
N VAL A 660 19.84 -15.00 6.75
CA VAL A 660 20.81 -15.02 7.86
C VAL A 660 22.20 -15.44 7.35
N LEU A 661 22.26 -16.50 6.56
CA LEU A 661 23.53 -17.05 6.06
C LEU A 661 24.20 -16.12 5.03
N LYS A 662 23.43 -15.36 4.26
CA LYS A 662 23.98 -14.31 3.38
C LYS A 662 24.69 -13.21 4.16
N VAL A 663 24.20 -12.84 5.35
CA VAL A 663 24.91 -11.89 6.23
C VAL A 663 26.26 -12.48 6.68
N VAL A 664 26.29 -13.77 7.04
CA VAL A 664 27.53 -14.47 7.40
C VAL A 664 28.50 -14.53 6.22
N GLU A 665 28.00 -14.82 5.01
CA GLU A 665 28.80 -14.80 3.78
C GLU A 665 29.40 -13.42 3.50
N ILE A 666 28.64 -12.34 3.71
CA ILE A 666 29.14 -10.96 3.58
C ILE A 666 30.22 -10.67 4.63
N ALA A 667 30.05 -11.10 5.88
CA ALA A 667 31.08 -10.93 6.90
C ALA A 667 32.39 -11.65 6.55
N LEU A 668 32.29 -12.84 5.93
CA LEU A 668 33.46 -13.58 5.39
C LEU A 668 34.08 -12.87 4.20
N LYS A 669 33.27 -12.26 3.32
CA LYS A 669 33.76 -11.50 2.16
C LYS A 669 34.51 -10.24 2.59
N VAL A 670 33.98 -9.48 3.53
CA VAL A 670 34.59 -8.21 3.97
C VAL A 670 35.80 -8.44 4.88
N SER A 671 35.77 -9.46 5.75
CA SER A 671 36.89 -9.75 6.65
C SER A 671 37.05 -11.27 6.86
N PRO A 672 37.72 -11.99 5.94
CA PRO A 672 37.78 -13.45 5.92
C PRO A 672 38.28 -14.12 7.21
N ILE A 673 39.26 -13.51 7.88
CA ILE A 673 39.84 -14.06 9.12
C ILE A 673 38.91 -13.80 10.32
N LEU A 674 38.59 -12.52 10.56
CA LEU A 674 37.76 -12.13 11.71
C LEU A 674 36.33 -12.67 11.59
N GLY A 675 35.72 -12.61 10.41
CA GLY A 675 34.36 -13.10 10.16
C GLY A 675 34.24 -14.60 10.41
N ALA A 676 35.21 -15.40 9.95
CA ALA A 676 35.22 -16.84 10.19
C ALA A 676 35.34 -17.18 11.67
N HIS A 677 36.20 -16.45 12.40
CA HIS A 677 36.35 -16.63 13.84
C HIS A 677 35.07 -16.23 14.59
N MET A 678 34.46 -15.09 14.26
CA MET A 678 33.30 -14.58 14.99
C MET A 678 32.03 -15.40 14.76
N PHE A 679 31.82 -15.91 13.54
CA PHE A 679 30.67 -16.76 13.22
C PHE A 679 30.98 -18.26 13.28
N GLN A 680 32.12 -18.65 13.87
CA GLN A 680 32.50 -20.05 14.05
C GLN A 680 31.36 -20.95 14.59
N PRO A 681 30.52 -20.53 15.57
CA PRO A 681 29.44 -21.38 16.07
C PRO A 681 28.42 -21.85 15.02
N LEU A 682 28.24 -21.10 13.92
CA LEU A 682 27.30 -21.43 12.84
C LEU A 682 27.91 -22.38 11.79
N LEU A 683 29.22 -22.31 11.57
CA LEU A 683 29.90 -23.01 10.48
C LEU A 683 29.84 -24.55 10.56
N PRO A 684 29.88 -25.20 11.75
CA PRO A 684 29.67 -26.64 11.86
C PRO A 684 28.29 -27.10 11.37
N ALA A 685 27.24 -26.31 11.58
CA ALA A 685 25.90 -26.65 11.09
C ALA A 685 25.82 -26.56 9.56
N VAL A 686 26.42 -25.51 8.98
CA VAL A 686 26.57 -25.34 7.53
C VAL A 686 27.30 -26.53 6.91
N PHE A 687 28.45 -26.91 7.49
CA PHE A 687 29.26 -28.04 7.02
C PHE A 687 28.49 -29.36 7.09
N ARG A 688 27.81 -29.62 8.22
CA ARG A 688 26.97 -30.82 8.37
C ARG A 688 25.80 -30.84 7.38
N GLY A 689 25.21 -29.68 7.07
CA GLY A 689 24.17 -29.55 6.05
C GLY A 689 24.64 -29.99 4.66
N ILE A 690 25.89 -29.67 4.30
CA ILE A 690 26.52 -30.12 3.05
C ILE A 690 26.68 -31.63 3.05
N VAL A 691 27.28 -32.20 4.10
CA VAL A 691 27.54 -33.65 4.20
C VAL A 691 26.23 -34.45 4.24
N ALA A 692 25.20 -33.93 4.90
CA ALA A 692 23.88 -34.57 4.96
C ALA A 692 23.09 -34.45 3.65
N GLY A 693 23.55 -33.63 2.69
CA GLY A 693 22.87 -33.38 1.43
C GLY A 693 21.59 -32.57 1.61
N GLU A 694 21.73 -31.32 2.06
CA GLU A 694 20.63 -30.35 2.16
C GLU A 694 19.71 -30.40 0.92
N ARG A 695 18.41 -30.56 1.17
CA ARG A 695 17.42 -30.82 0.13
C ARG A 695 16.97 -29.56 -0.57
N TYR A 696 17.01 -28.42 0.12
CA TYR A 696 16.58 -27.15 -0.46
C TYR A 696 17.73 -26.51 -1.27
N PRO A 697 17.62 -26.40 -2.61
CA PRO A 697 18.76 -26.02 -3.47
C PRO A 697 19.39 -24.67 -3.10
N VAL A 698 18.57 -23.68 -2.74
CA VAL A 698 19.05 -22.33 -2.40
C VAL A 698 19.83 -22.31 -1.08
N VAL A 699 19.42 -23.13 -0.10
CA VAL A 699 20.15 -23.27 1.17
C VAL A 699 21.47 -24.00 0.91
N MET A 700 21.45 -25.09 0.14
CA MET A 700 22.65 -25.82 -0.25
C MET A 700 23.65 -24.93 -1.00
N SER A 701 23.18 -24.15 -2.00
CA SER A 701 24.00 -23.17 -2.71
C SER A 701 24.66 -22.15 -1.76
N THR A 702 23.94 -21.71 -0.73
CA THR A 702 24.46 -20.76 0.26
C THR A 702 25.46 -21.41 1.21
N TYR A 703 25.25 -22.67 1.61
CA TYR A 703 26.22 -23.44 2.37
C TYR A 703 27.54 -23.62 1.61
N LEU A 704 27.46 -24.01 0.33
CA LEU A 704 28.62 -24.14 -0.55
C LEU A 704 29.34 -22.80 -0.75
N GLY A 705 28.59 -21.70 -0.91
CA GLY A 705 29.17 -20.35 -0.99
C GLY A 705 29.97 -19.97 0.25
N ILE A 706 29.41 -20.17 1.45
CA ILE A 706 30.10 -19.92 2.73
C ILE A 706 31.36 -20.78 2.85
N MET A 707 31.27 -22.08 2.59
CA MET A 707 32.44 -22.96 2.66
C MET A 707 33.48 -22.61 1.59
N GLY A 708 33.05 -22.15 0.42
CA GLY A 708 33.93 -21.69 -0.65
C GLY A 708 34.76 -20.49 -0.23
N ARG A 709 34.13 -19.51 0.44
CA ARG A 709 34.84 -18.37 1.04
C ARG A 709 35.85 -18.79 2.10
N VAL A 710 35.43 -19.66 3.02
CA VAL A 710 36.32 -20.15 4.10
C VAL A 710 37.51 -20.92 3.53
N LEU A 711 37.29 -21.81 2.57
CA LEU A 711 38.35 -22.61 1.94
C LEU A 711 39.34 -21.72 1.16
N LEU A 712 38.82 -20.83 0.31
CA LEU A 712 39.64 -20.01 -0.59
C LEU A 712 40.44 -18.93 0.16
N GLN A 713 39.83 -18.26 1.13
CA GLN A 713 40.40 -17.07 1.78
C GLN A 713 40.95 -17.34 3.19
N ASN A 714 40.61 -18.48 3.82
CA ASN A 714 41.06 -18.82 5.18
C ASN A 714 41.25 -20.36 5.35
N SER A 715 42.14 -20.93 4.53
CA SER A 715 42.38 -22.38 4.47
C SER A 715 42.85 -23.01 5.80
N SER A 716 43.54 -22.24 6.66
CA SER A 716 43.94 -22.70 7.99
C SER A 716 42.74 -22.92 8.91
N PHE A 717 41.78 -22.00 8.89
CA PHE A 717 40.52 -22.17 9.61
C PHE A 717 39.69 -23.33 9.05
N PHE A 718 39.61 -23.46 7.72
CA PHE A 718 38.94 -24.59 7.07
C PHE A 718 39.51 -25.94 7.57
N SER A 719 40.83 -26.06 7.62
CA SER A 719 41.52 -27.27 8.09
C SER A 719 41.23 -27.57 9.56
N SER A 720 41.15 -26.54 10.40
CA SER A 720 40.77 -26.68 11.81
C SER A 720 39.31 -27.13 11.97
N LEU A 721 38.39 -26.54 11.21
CA LEU A 721 36.97 -26.91 11.21
C LEU A 721 36.78 -28.35 10.74
N LEU A 722 37.46 -28.75 9.67
CA LEU A 722 37.45 -30.10 9.15
C LEU A 722 37.98 -31.11 10.19
N THR A 723 39.06 -30.78 10.89
CA THR A 723 39.63 -31.61 11.97
C THR A 723 38.65 -31.77 13.13
N GLN A 724 38.00 -30.68 13.54
CA GLN A 724 36.99 -30.70 14.59
C GLN A 724 35.83 -31.64 14.22
N ILE A 725 35.25 -31.48 13.04
CA ILE A 725 34.09 -32.27 12.60
C ILE A 725 34.49 -33.73 12.37
N ALA A 726 35.68 -34.00 11.82
CA ALA A 726 36.21 -35.36 11.68
C ALA A 726 36.31 -36.08 13.04
N SER A 727 36.77 -35.37 14.08
CA SER A 727 36.84 -35.90 15.44
C SER A 727 35.45 -36.17 16.04
N GLU A 728 34.47 -35.28 15.82
CA GLU A 728 33.07 -35.44 16.26
C GLU A 728 32.39 -36.63 15.57
N CYS A 729 32.66 -36.83 14.28
CA CYS A 729 32.09 -37.91 13.47
C CYS A 729 32.85 -39.24 13.57
N SER A 730 33.97 -39.28 14.30
CA SER A 730 34.87 -40.46 14.37
C SER A 730 35.32 -40.95 12.97
N GLN A 731 35.59 -40.02 12.06
CA GLN A 731 36.05 -40.29 10.69
C GLN A 731 37.46 -39.74 10.47
N GLU A 732 38.19 -40.32 9.52
CA GLU A 732 39.46 -39.74 9.08
C GLU A 732 39.22 -38.41 8.34
N MET A 733 40.07 -37.41 8.60
CA MET A 733 39.99 -36.08 7.99
C MET A 733 39.94 -36.13 6.46
N GLY A 734 40.73 -37.01 5.84
CA GLY A 734 40.74 -37.21 4.40
C GLY A 734 39.39 -37.71 3.86
N GLN A 735 38.79 -38.71 4.51
CA GLN A 735 37.50 -39.28 4.08
C GLN A 735 36.37 -38.25 4.14
N LEU A 736 36.35 -37.43 5.20
CA LEU A 736 35.37 -36.35 5.34
C LEU A 736 35.56 -35.28 4.26
N LEU A 737 36.81 -34.89 3.97
CA LEU A 737 37.12 -33.97 2.87
C LEU A 737 36.65 -34.52 1.52
N GLY A 738 36.93 -35.80 1.24
CA GLY A 738 36.48 -36.47 0.02
C GLY A 738 34.95 -36.46 -0.12
N THR A 739 34.24 -36.68 0.98
CA THR A 739 32.76 -36.63 1.02
C THR A 739 32.24 -35.22 0.72
N VAL A 740 32.88 -34.19 1.29
CA VAL A 740 32.51 -32.79 1.01
C VAL A 740 32.75 -32.42 -0.44
N ILE A 741 33.90 -32.79 -1.02
CA ILE A 741 34.19 -32.52 -2.43
C ILE A 741 33.18 -33.23 -3.33
N GLU A 742 32.86 -34.49 -3.04
CA GLU A 742 31.84 -35.26 -3.78
C GLU A 742 30.46 -34.59 -3.71
N MET A 743 30.01 -34.21 -2.52
CA MET A 743 28.76 -33.47 -2.35
C MET A 743 28.76 -32.11 -3.04
N TRP A 744 29.91 -31.44 -3.14
CA TRP A 744 30.07 -30.18 -3.84
C TRP A 744 29.89 -30.36 -5.36
N VAL A 745 30.52 -31.40 -5.92
CA VAL A 745 30.39 -31.79 -7.34
C VAL A 745 28.95 -32.19 -7.65
N ASP A 746 28.35 -33.07 -6.86
CA ASP A 746 26.99 -33.57 -7.06
C ASP A 746 25.88 -32.52 -6.92
N ARG A 747 26.21 -31.35 -6.36
CA ARG A 747 25.25 -30.27 -6.08
C ARG A 747 25.64 -28.95 -6.75
N MET A 748 26.61 -28.97 -7.67
CA MET A 748 27.02 -27.79 -8.43
C MET A 748 25.84 -27.16 -9.20
N ASP A 749 24.93 -27.98 -9.73
CA ASP A 749 23.72 -27.54 -10.44
C ASP A 749 22.74 -26.71 -9.60
N ASN A 750 22.82 -26.80 -8.26
CA ASN A 750 22.01 -25.96 -7.37
C ASN A 750 22.48 -24.49 -7.37
N ILE A 751 23.70 -24.22 -7.85
CA ILE A 751 24.27 -22.88 -7.94
C ILE A 751 23.97 -22.32 -9.33
N THR A 752 23.04 -21.37 -9.40
CA THR A 752 22.65 -20.71 -10.65
C THR A 752 23.37 -19.39 -10.91
N GLN A 753 23.99 -18.80 -9.88
CA GLN A 753 24.68 -17.51 -9.98
C GLN A 753 26.13 -17.71 -10.46
N PRO A 754 26.56 -17.10 -11.59
CA PRO A 754 27.91 -17.27 -12.13
C PRO A 754 29.01 -16.92 -11.14
N GLU A 755 28.82 -15.86 -10.34
CA GLU A 755 29.76 -15.44 -9.29
C GLU A 755 30.03 -16.56 -8.26
N ARG A 756 28.97 -17.26 -7.82
CA ARG A 756 29.09 -18.37 -6.86
C ARG A 756 29.66 -19.64 -7.50
N ARG A 757 29.40 -19.86 -8.80
CA ARG A 757 30.02 -20.97 -9.56
C ARG A 757 31.52 -20.76 -9.70
N LYS A 758 31.94 -19.54 -10.08
CA LYS A 758 33.36 -19.14 -10.11
C LYS A 758 34.02 -19.26 -8.74
N LEU A 759 33.37 -18.80 -7.67
CA LEU A 759 33.85 -18.98 -6.29
C LEU A 759 34.09 -20.45 -5.95
N SER A 760 33.15 -21.33 -6.28
CA SER A 760 33.26 -22.77 -6.01
C SER A 760 34.43 -23.40 -6.77
N SER A 761 34.61 -23.04 -8.04
CA SER A 761 35.76 -23.51 -8.83
C SER A 761 37.08 -23.02 -8.25
N LEU A 762 37.23 -21.72 -7.96
CA LEU A 762 38.43 -21.16 -7.33
C LEU A 762 38.74 -21.86 -6.00
N ALA A 763 37.72 -22.08 -5.16
CA ALA A 763 37.88 -22.73 -3.87
C ALA A 763 38.37 -24.18 -4.01
N LEU A 764 37.78 -24.99 -4.90
CA LEU A 764 38.20 -26.38 -5.09
C LEU A 764 39.57 -26.49 -5.78
N LEU A 765 39.87 -25.62 -6.75
CA LEU A 765 41.20 -25.53 -7.37
C LEU A 765 42.27 -25.08 -6.37
N SER A 766 41.90 -24.32 -5.33
CA SER A 766 42.85 -23.92 -4.28
C SER A 766 43.42 -25.10 -3.49
N LEU A 767 42.76 -26.26 -3.50
CA LEU A 767 43.26 -27.52 -2.94
C LEU A 767 44.44 -28.09 -3.73
N LEU A 768 44.70 -27.59 -4.94
CA LEU A 768 45.85 -27.94 -5.75
C LEU A 768 46.99 -26.91 -5.57
N PRO A 769 48.26 -27.32 -5.62
CA PRO A 769 48.72 -28.70 -5.76
C PRO A 769 48.63 -29.48 -4.44
N SER A 770 48.38 -30.80 -4.51
CA SER A 770 48.30 -31.68 -3.34
C SER A 770 48.80 -33.11 -3.62
N ASP A 771 49.49 -33.68 -2.64
CA ASP A 771 49.93 -35.07 -2.57
C ASP A 771 48.96 -35.98 -1.80
N ASN A 772 47.85 -35.43 -1.30
CA ASN A 772 46.83 -36.17 -0.57
C ASN A 772 46.05 -37.10 -1.52
N SER A 773 46.06 -38.40 -1.25
CA SER A 773 45.41 -39.41 -2.08
C SER A 773 43.91 -39.15 -2.28
N VAL A 774 43.20 -38.58 -1.29
CA VAL A 774 41.77 -38.30 -1.41
C VAL A 774 41.50 -37.14 -2.36
N ILE A 775 42.35 -36.11 -2.37
CA ILE A 775 42.23 -35.00 -3.34
C ILE A 775 42.55 -35.50 -4.74
N GLN A 776 43.52 -36.40 -4.88
CA GLN A 776 43.85 -37.07 -6.14
C GLN A 776 42.70 -37.94 -6.65
N ASP A 777 42.06 -38.73 -5.79
CA ASP A 777 40.89 -39.55 -6.15
C ASP A 777 39.70 -38.69 -6.61
N LYS A 778 39.58 -37.46 -6.11
CA LYS A 778 38.53 -36.50 -6.50
C LYS A 778 38.96 -35.49 -7.56
N PHE A 779 40.15 -35.66 -8.15
CA PHE A 779 40.72 -34.73 -9.13
C PHE A 779 39.79 -34.48 -10.32
N CYS A 780 39.18 -35.53 -10.89
CA CYS A 780 38.28 -35.41 -12.03
C CYS A 780 37.06 -34.52 -11.76
N GLY A 781 36.49 -34.58 -10.54
CA GLY A 781 35.37 -33.73 -10.13
C GLY A 781 35.77 -32.27 -10.01
N ILE A 782 36.97 -31.99 -9.49
CA ILE A 782 37.52 -30.62 -9.39
C ILE A 782 37.69 -30.02 -10.80
N ILE A 783 38.21 -30.80 -11.74
CA ILE A 783 38.37 -30.36 -13.13
C ILE A 783 37.01 -30.15 -13.81
N ASN A 784 36.05 -31.06 -13.61
CA ASN A 784 34.71 -30.91 -14.17
C ASN A 784 34.05 -29.59 -13.75
N ILE A 785 34.02 -29.28 -12.45
CA ILE A 785 33.49 -28.00 -11.93
C ILE A 785 34.22 -26.80 -12.56
N SER A 786 35.53 -26.92 -12.76
CA SER A 786 36.33 -25.83 -13.32
C SER A 786 36.01 -25.57 -14.79
N VAL A 787 35.80 -26.62 -15.59
CA VAL A 787 35.38 -26.50 -16.98
C VAL A 787 33.95 -25.95 -17.08
N GLU A 788 33.03 -26.43 -16.25
CA GLU A 788 31.67 -25.89 -16.18
C GLU A 788 31.69 -24.39 -15.83
N ALA A 789 32.42 -23.99 -14.79
CA ALA A 789 32.53 -22.59 -14.40
C ALA A 789 33.20 -21.73 -15.48
N LEU A 790 34.17 -22.26 -16.24
CA LEU A 790 34.76 -21.56 -17.39
C LEU A 790 33.70 -21.30 -18.46
N HIS A 791 32.83 -22.26 -18.78
CA HIS A 791 31.73 -22.04 -19.72
C HIS A 791 30.74 -20.97 -19.26
N ASP A 792 30.51 -20.85 -17.95
CA ASP A 792 29.57 -19.86 -17.39
C ASP A 792 30.12 -18.43 -17.37
N VAL A 793 31.45 -18.26 -17.25
CA VAL A 793 32.07 -16.94 -17.05
C VAL A 793 32.97 -16.47 -18.19
N MET A 794 33.36 -17.35 -19.12
CA MET A 794 34.16 -16.96 -20.28
C MET A 794 33.25 -16.55 -21.44
N THR A 795 33.60 -15.43 -22.08
CA THR A 795 32.97 -14.96 -23.32
C THR A 795 34.02 -14.89 -24.41
N GLU A 796 33.68 -15.34 -25.62
CA GLU A 796 34.58 -15.28 -26.78
C GLU A 796 34.54 -13.87 -27.38
N ASP A 797 35.70 -13.24 -27.47
CA ASP A 797 35.85 -11.98 -28.19
C ASP A 797 35.90 -12.26 -29.70
N THR A 798 34.89 -11.76 -30.41
CA THR A 798 34.73 -11.96 -31.86
C THR A 798 35.82 -11.30 -32.70
N GLU A 799 36.58 -10.33 -32.16
CA GLU A 799 37.67 -9.66 -32.89
C GLU A 799 39.03 -10.34 -32.70
N THR A 800 39.28 -10.93 -31.53
CA THR A 800 40.58 -11.53 -31.18
C THR A 800 40.57 -13.06 -31.13
N SER A 801 39.38 -13.69 -31.18
CA SER A 801 39.18 -15.12 -30.92
C SER A 801 39.80 -15.57 -29.59
N THR A 802 39.86 -14.67 -28.60
CA THR A 802 40.36 -14.96 -27.25
C THR A 802 39.20 -14.99 -26.26
N TYR A 803 39.34 -15.81 -25.21
CA TYR A 803 38.35 -15.87 -24.13
C TYR A 803 38.62 -14.77 -23.10
N LYS A 804 37.57 -14.05 -22.72
CA LYS A 804 37.59 -13.04 -21.66
C LYS A 804 36.66 -13.46 -20.52
N ASP A 805 37.19 -13.45 -19.30
CA ASP A 805 36.43 -13.63 -18.06
C ASP A 805 35.54 -12.40 -17.81
N CYS A 806 34.22 -12.56 -17.95
CA CYS A 806 33.26 -11.47 -17.83
C CYS A 806 33.01 -11.02 -16.38
N MET A 807 33.51 -11.77 -15.39
CA MET A 807 33.39 -11.42 -13.98
C MET A 807 34.54 -10.54 -13.50
N LEU A 808 35.61 -10.37 -14.29
CA LEU A 808 36.75 -9.53 -13.94
C LEU A 808 36.39 -8.05 -14.01
N MET A 809 36.60 -7.35 -12.90
CA MET A 809 36.42 -5.90 -12.83
C MET A 809 37.75 -5.19 -13.07
N SER A 810 37.76 -4.21 -14.00
CA SER A 810 38.93 -3.36 -14.22
C SER A 810 38.84 -2.08 -13.39
N HIS A 811 39.97 -1.55 -12.91
CA HIS A 811 40.01 -0.31 -12.14
C HIS A 811 39.51 0.94 -12.91
N PHE A 812 39.37 0.87 -14.24
CA PHE A 812 39.12 2.02 -15.12
C PHE A 812 37.72 2.11 -15.70
N GLU A 813 36.83 1.16 -15.40
CA GLU A 813 35.42 1.29 -15.76
C GLU A 813 34.69 2.04 -14.63
N GLU A 814 34.77 3.37 -14.68
CA GLU A 814 33.68 4.18 -14.14
C GLU A 814 32.44 3.87 -14.99
N PRO A 815 31.36 3.33 -14.40
CA PRO A 815 30.11 3.20 -15.15
C PRO A 815 29.77 4.61 -15.64
N LYS A 816 29.58 4.74 -16.95
CA LYS A 816 28.95 5.94 -17.49
C LYS A 816 27.52 5.91 -16.96
N LEU A 817 27.28 6.59 -15.85
CA LEU A 817 25.94 6.86 -15.37
C LEU A 817 25.19 7.50 -16.54
N SER A 818 24.09 6.87 -16.95
CA SER A 818 23.16 7.57 -17.84
C SER A 818 22.59 8.78 -17.09
N ASP A 819 22.10 9.79 -17.80
CA ASP A 819 21.52 10.99 -17.17
C ASP A 819 20.33 10.65 -16.23
N ASP A 820 19.78 9.43 -16.32
CA ASP A 820 18.67 8.90 -15.52
C ASP A 820 19.09 8.02 -14.32
N GLU A 821 20.38 7.72 -14.13
CA GLU A 821 20.83 6.88 -13.00
C GLU A 821 21.13 7.72 -11.75
N GLU A 822 20.55 7.34 -10.61
CA GLU A 822 20.81 7.98 -9.33
C GLU A 822 22.30 7.95 -8.98
N PRO A 823 22.84 9.04 -8.41
CA PRO A 823 24.24 9.09 -8.01
C PRO A 823 24.50 8.00 -6.96
N PRO A 824 25.59 7.22 -7.10
CA PRO A 824 25.84 6.07 -6.23
C PRO A 824 26.05 6.51 -4.78
N THR A 825 25.43 5.77 -3.85
CA THR A 825 25.59 6.00 -2.41
C THR A 825 27.02 5.71 -1.93
N GLU A 826 27.37 6.12 -0.72
CA GLU A 826 28.65 5.76 -0.12
C GLU A 826 28.79 4.24 0.06
N GLN A 827 27.69 3.54 0.34
CA GLN A 827 27.67 2.08 0.37
C GLN A 827 27.90 1.44 -0.99
N ASP A 828 27.37 2.00 -2.09
CA ASP A 828 27.61 1.46 -3.44
C ASP A 828 29.09 1.59 -3.82
N LYS A 829 29.72 2.71 -3.45
CA LYS A 829 31.18 2.89 -3.58
C LYS A 829 31.94 1.82 -2.80
N ARG A 830 31.55 1.53 -1.55
CA ARG A 830 32.17 0.46 -0.74
C ARG A 830 31.98 -0.93 -1.34
N LYS A 831 30.78 -1.25 -1.82
CA LYS A 831 30.50 -2.53 -2.49
C LYS A 831 31.36 -2.69 -3.74
N LYS A 832 31.52 -1.62 -4.54
CA LYS A 832 32.40 -1.62 -5.71
C LYS A 832 33.87 -1.82 -5.33
N LEU A 833 34.36 -1.12 -4.31
CA LEU A 833 35.73 -1.29 -3.81
C LEU A 833 35.96 -2.71 -3.29
N LEU A 834 35.03 -3.26 -2.51
CA LEU A 834 35.09 -4.64 -2.03
C LEU A 834 35.05 -5.65 -3.18
N ALA A 835 34.26 -5.40 -4.22
CA ALA A 835 34.23 -6.26 -5.39
C ALA A 835 35.61 -6.29 -6.09
N LEU A 836 36.30 -5.15 -6.20
CA LEU A 836 37.66 -5.09 -6.77
C LEU A 836 38.71 -5.88 -5.97
N GLU A 837 38.51 -6.07 -4.66
CA GLU A 837 39.39 -6.87 -3.80
C GLU A 837 38.98 -8.36 -3.73
N ASP A 838 37.75 -8.69 -4.13
CA ASP A 838 37.22 -10.06 -4.07
C ASP A 838 37.92 -10.96 -5.11
N PRO A 839 38.45 -12.13 -4.73
CA PRO A 839 39.03 -13.10 -5.67
C PRO A 839 38.13 -13.44 -6.86
N VAL A 840 36.80 -13.43 -6.69
CA VAL A 840 35.84 -13.70 -7.76
C VAL A 840 35.92 -12.69 -8.90
N HIS A 841 36.26 -11.42 -8.61
CA HIS A 841 36.34 -10.35 -9.61
C HIS A 841 37.77 -9.85 -9.89
N SER A 842 38.75 -10.27 -9.09
CA SER A 842 40.16 -9.90 -9.26
C SER A 842 41.03 -11.01 -9.87
N VAL A 843 40.62 -12.29 -9.77
CA VAL A 843 41.38 -13.44 -10.29
C VAL A 843 40.72 -13.96 -11.57
N SER A 844 41.51 -14.07 -12.64
CA SER A 844 41.08 -14.73 -13.89
C SER A 844 40.93 -16.22 -13.64
N LEU A 845 39.74 -16.77 -13.86
CA LEU A 845 39.51 -18.21 -13.66
C LEU A 845 40.39 -19.05 -14.59
N GLN A 846 40.50 -18.64 -15.86
CA GLN A 846 41.31 -19.30 -16.88
C GLN A 846 42.79 -19.38 -16.46
N GLN A 847 43.35 -18.26 -16.01
CA GLN A 847 44.74 -18.20 -15.54
C GLN A 847 44.95 -19.04 -14.27
N PHE A 848 44.01 -18.96 -13.32
CA PHE A 848 44.11 -19.70 -12.07
C PHE A 848 44.07 -21.21 -12.29
N VAL A 849 43.19 -21.70 -13.18
CA VAL A 849 43.14 -23.11 -13.60
C VAL A 849 44.48 -23.55 -14.16
N TYR A 850 45.05 -22.77 -15.09
CA TYR A 850 46.35 -23.07 -15.71
C TYR A 850 47.48 -23.18 -14.67
N GLU A 851 47.60 -22.19 -13.79
CA GLU A 851 48.64 -22.14 -12.77
C GLU A 851 48.54 -23.32 -11.78
N LYS A 852 47.32 -23.67 -11.37
CA LYS A 852 47.07 -24.78 -10.44
C LYS A 852 47.37 -26.14 -11.07
N LEU A 853 47.02 -26.34 -12.33
CA LEU A 853 47.37 -27.56 -13.08
C LEU A 853 48.88 -27.68 -13.29
N LYS A 854 49.56 -26.58 -13.66
CA LYS A 854 51.02 -26.55 -13.78
C LYS A 854 51.72 -26.83 -12.46
N ALA A 855 51.22 -26.28 -11.36
CA ALA A 855 51.74 -26.56 -10.02
C ALA A 855 51.55 -28.03 -9.63
N GLN A 856 50.40 -28.64 -9.97
CA GLN A 856 50.15 -30.07 -9.73
C GLN A 856 51.09 -30.95 -10.58
N GLN A 857 51.30 -30.59 -11.86
CA GLN A 857 52.26 -31.26 -12.74
C GLN A 857 53.68 -31.19 -12.19
N ALA A 858 54.09 -30.04 -11.67
CA ALA A 858 55.41 -29.85 -11.07
C ALA A 858 55.59 -30.70 -9.79
N LEU A 859 54.54 -30.88 -8.99
CA LEU A 859 54.57 -31.68 -7.76
C LEU A 859 54.67 -33.18 -8.03
N MET A 860 53.94 -33.70 -9.02
CA MET A 860 53.84 -35.15 -9.28
C MET A 860 54.77 -35.67 -10.40
N GLY A 861 55.33 -34.77 -11.21
CA GLY A 861 56.05 -35.11 -12.44
C GLY A 861 55.10 -35.54 -13.57
N ASP A 862 55.61 -35.54 -14.81
CA ASP A 862 54.81 -35.77 -16.02
C ASP A 862 54.06 -37.11 -16.03
N GLN A 863 54.68 -38.17 -15.52
CA GLN A 863 54.05 -39.50 -15.45
C GLN A 863 52.93 -39.55 -14.41
N GLY A 864 53.15 -38.96 -13.22
CA GLY A 864 52.13 -38.94 -12.16
C GLY A 864 50.94 -38.04 -12.53
N PHE A 865 51.21 -36.90 -13.16
CA PHE A 865 50.16 -36.01 -13.67
C PHE A 865 49.38 -36.63 -14.83
N GLY A 866 50.05 -37.37 -15.73
CA GLY A 866 49.40 -38.11 -16.80
C GLY A 866 48.35 -39.09 -16.27
N VAL A 867 48.67 -39.84 -15.21
CA VAL A 867 47.73 -40.77 -14.55
C VAL A 867 46.52 -40.04 -13.96
N LEU A 868 46.70 -38.86 -13.38
CA LEU A 868 45.56 -38.05 -12.90
C LEU A 868 44.68 -37.56 -14.05
N MET A 869 45.28 -37.09 -15.14
CA MET A 869 44.53 -36.60 -16.31
C MET A 869 43.76 -37.72 -17.02
N GLU A 870 44.24 -38.97 -16.96
CA GLU A 870 43.50 -40.15 -17.47
C GLU A 870 42.19 -40.42 -16.70
N THR A 871 42.05 -39.90 -15.47
CA THR A 871 40.79 -40.00 -14.70
C THR A 871 39.73 -38.99 -15.15
N VAL A 872 40.12 -37.97 -15.92
CA VAL A 872 39.22 -36.93 -16.43
C VAL A 872 38.63 -37.39 -17.77
N ASP A 873 37.34 -37.16 -17.98
CA ASP A 873 36.69 -37.50 -19.25
C ASP A 873 37.37 -36.81 -20.45
N THR A 874 37.54 -37.56 -21.54
CA THR A 874 38.25 -37.07 -22.73
C THR A 874 37.67 -35.80 -23.34
N GLU A 875 36.34 -35.61 -23.25
CA GLU A 875 35.68 -34.40 -23.74
C GLU A 875 35.96 -33.20 -22.84
N LEU A 876 35.97 -33.38 -21.51
CA LEU A 876 36.35 -32.33 -20.57
C LEU A 876 37.82 -31.91 -20.75
N VAL A 877 38.72 -32.87 -21.00
CA VAL A 877 40.12 -32.56 -21.32
C VAL A 877 40.23 -31.73 -22.61
N ARG A 878 39.43 -32.06 -23.63
CA ARG A 878 39.38 -31.32 -24.89
C ARG A 878 38.89 -29.88 -24.68
N GLN A 879 37.77 -29.69 -23.98
CA GLN A 879 37.21 -28.38 -23.64
C GLN A 879 38.18 -27.55 -22.79
N LEU A 880 38.79 -28.16 -21.79
CA LEU A 880 39.81 -27.53 -20.97
C LEU A 880 41.00 -27.06 -21.83
N GLN A 881 41.47 -27.88 -22.77
CA GLN A 881 42.54 -27.49 -23.69
C GLN A 881 42.13 -26.32 -24.59
N GLU A 882 40.88 -26.23 -25.03
CA GLU A 882 40.38 -25.09 -25.82
C GLU A 882 40.47 -23.78 -25.01
N PHE A 883 40.05 -23.79 -23.75
CA PHE A 883 40.21 -22.62 -22.89
C PHE A 883 41.66 -22.30 -22.56
N LEU A 884 42.55 -23.28 -22.52
CA LEU A 884 43.96 -23.06 -22.20
C LEU A 884 44.83 -22.72 -23.43
N GLN A 885 44.28 -22.79 -24.65
CA GLN A 885 45.00 -22.40 -25.87
C GLN A 885 45.29 -20.89 -25.87
N GLY A 886 46.56 -20.51 -25.69
CA GLY A 886 47.01 -19.11 -25.71
C GLY A 886 47.73 -18.64 -24.43
N LEU A 887 47.78 -19.47 -23.39
CA LEU A 887 48.57 -19.33 -22.15
C LEU A 887 49.73 -20.34 -22.12
#